data_AF-A0A2V9F0E3-F1
#
_entry.id   AF-A0A2V9F0E3-F1
#
_cell.length_a   1.000
_cell.length_b   1.000
_cell.length_c   1.000
_cell.angle_alpha   90.00
_cell.angle_beta   90.00
_cell.angle_gamma   90.00
#
_symmetry.space_group_name_H-M   'P 1'
#
loop_
_entity.id
_entity.type
_entity.pdbx_description
1 polymer ?
#
loop_
_entity_poly.entity_id
_entity_poly.type
_entity_poly.pdbx_seq_one_letter_code
_entity_poly.pdbx_strand_id
1 'polypeptide(L)'
;MCVFRAPFPSPMQLLGIPVSVPGLALKAVLLTASTVDPRLSHVAQFLCNVSPFRINTSKNVSKQSTLTPFKMNTYEKSAGWGRMHFLLPPIVHAARAKRLNSFPFIQLRTLLPFFAPAQNSTLLFSSNSALFRKNTWGGVSQLFAMNLSPCALPFPCGCILFMPRSAAGFSSRPPAASKTGMSTDDSNTNQPETPHNGFLSRYAFSTDHKTIGLNYLWLALFSVFLGMAMSLLMRIHLAWPGVHLPFLSSLGNLPDRFAALTTLHGSLMVFLVLTAAPQAGFGNYFLPLQIGAREMAFPTLNLLAFWLTVASLFGMTATFFLSPQSAITLWIVSVAIFCAASLLNALNFTVTTIDLRAPGMTLPRLPLTVWAWFINAILGALIFSILLAVCVCLLSDRVFSTHFFPLLNFVANQRSGVIPNAVPVLWQRLFWFFAQAEVYVAMLPCFGLTTHLISTFSRKPVWKERLVVLALCGVGLFGFCVWGQHMFSSGMNPFSPLVFSLLASSLGLPATILVVCWFGTLWNARLQLNTAMLFALGFISLFLSGGLSGIFLARHDLAAAAAVSDDFVTGHFHLVMGVAATFAILGALFFWFPKLFGRRLNEPLGKLHFWLTFAGVYCVFMPMHWLGLIAHSRVSPNGDTTSIAAPGSSIHTFITVAILLTVFAQGLFLINFLWSLFRGEKVVECNPWRATTLEWSVSSPPPADDFGATDPVVYRGAYEFSAPDAADDFVPQHLAPEQVVKARKAGE
;
A
#
# COMPACT_ATOMS: atom_id res chain seq x y z
N MET A 1 23.53 36.77 1.73
CA MET A 1 24.51 36.02 2.54
C MET A 1 23.72 35.06 3.43
N CYS A 2 23.84 33.73 3.24
CA CYS A 2 24.84 32.85 3.87
C CYS A 2 24.37 32.39 5.27
N VAL A 3 24.33 31.10 5.66
CA VAL A 3 24.79 29.83 5.06
C VAL A 3 23.84 28.69 5.47
N PHE A 4 23.68 27.63 4.66
CA PHE A 4 23.41 26.26 5.18
C PHE A 4 24.03 25.16 4.31
N ARG A 5 25.29 24.80 4.60
CA ARG A 5 25.92 23.52 4.23
C ARG A 5 27.20 23.32 5.04
N ALA A 6 27.37 22.16 5.68
CA ALA A 6 28.65 21.69 6.23
C ALA A 6 28.62 20.18 6.45
N PRO A 7 29.65 19.45 6.00
CA PRO A 7 30.31 18.44 6.83
C PRO A 7 31.78 18.84 7.13
N PHE A 8 32.38 18.18 8.14
CA PHE A 8 33.68 18.51 8.75
C PHE A 8 34.92 18.14 7.89
N PRO A 9 36.11 18.70 8.24
CA PRO A 9 37.07 17.94 9.06
C PRO A 9 37.51 18.68 10.37
N SER A 10 38.49 18.12 11.08
CA SER A 10 38.76 18.32 12.53
C SER A 10 40.17 18.94 12.85
N PRO A 11 40.82 18.83 14.04
CA PRO A 11 41.01 20.02 14.88
C PRO A 11 42.43 20.29 15.43
N MET A 12 42.95 21.53 15.35
CA MET A 12 43.97 22.06 16.29
C MET A 12 44.21 23.58 16.17
N GLN A 13 44.41 24.26 17.32
CA GLN A 13 45.19 25.51 17.52
C GLN A 13 44.65 26.82 16.82
N LEU A 14 44.93 28.06 17.27
CA LEU A 14 45.68 28.58 18.44
C LEU A 14 45.09 29.94 18.96
N LEU A 15 45.18 30.16 20.28
CA LEU A 15 45.23 31.42 21.09
C LEU A 15 44.62 32.77 20.62
N GLY A 16 43.94 33.46 21.56
CA GLY A 16 43.48 34.86 21.45
C GLY A 16 42.77 35.42 22.71
N ILE A 17 43.50 35.57 23.82
CA ILE A 17 43.06 36.01 25.18
C ILE A 17 43.52 37.48 25.42
N PRO A 18 43.01 38.34 26.36
CA PRO A 18 41.95 38.22 27.41
C PRO A 18 40.74 39.19 27.21
N VAL A 19 39.73 39.31 28.10
CA VAL A 19 39.61 40.16 29.34
C VAL A 19 38.12 40.01 29.83
N SER A 20 37.65 40.03 31.09
CA SER A 20 38.15 40.14 32.49
C SER A 20 37.14 39.49 33.48
N VAL A 21 37.48 39.35 34.79
CA VAL A 21 36.59 38.78 35.85
C VAL A 21 36.74 39.55 37.18
N PRO A 22 35.66 40.11 37.77
CA PRO A 22 35.03 39.56 39.01
C PRO A 22 33.48 39.77 39.08
N GLY A 23 32.73 39.31 40.09
CA GLY A 23 33.01 38.39 41.21
C GLY A 23 31.94 38.41 42.34
N LEU A 24 32.00 37.42 43.25
CA LEU A 24 31.23 37.25 44.51
C LEU A 24 29.69 36.99 44.44
N ALA A 25 28.99 36.47 45.48
CA ALA A 25 29.28 35.39 46.46
C ALA A 25 28.04 35.03 47.37
N LEU A 26 28.06 33.80 47.93
CA LEU A 26 27.60 33.41 49.30
C LEU A 26 26.13 33.00 49.65
N LYS A 27 25.97 31.69 50.01
CA LYS A 27 25.13 30.99 51.04
C LYS A 27 23.67 31.40 51.38
N ALA A 28 22.77 30.40 51.39
CA ALA A 28 22.06 29.85 52.59
C ALA A 28 21.14 28.62 52.22
N VAL A 29 20.59 27.81 53.15
CA VAL A 29 21.21 26.75 54.01
C VAL A 29 20.12 25.96 54.80
N LEU A 30 20.27 24.62 55.00
CA LEU A 30 19.40 23.67 55.78
C LEU A 30 17.96 23.46 55.20
N LEU A 31 17.19 22.35 55.33
CA LEU A 31 17.19 21.00 55.98
C LEU A 31 16.06 20.16 55.28
N THR A 32 15.81 18.82 55.30
CA THR A 32 16.33 17.59 55.97
C THR A 32 16.10 16.34 55.05
N ALA A 33 16.42 15.12 55.50
CA ALA A 33 16.02 13.79 54.97
C ALA A 33 14.74 13.25 55.72
N SER A 34 14.19 12.00 55.61
CA SER A 34 14.78 10.67 55.29
C SER A 34 13.77 9.55 54.88
N THR A 35 14.21 8.64 53.99
CA THR A 35 14.07 7.15 53.98
C THR A 35 12.78 6.34 54.33
N VAL A 36 12.33 5.53 53.35
CA VAL A 36 12.02 4.05 53.40
C VAL A 36 10.66 3.51 53.97
N ASP A 37 10.18 2.44 53.31
CA ASP A 37 8.91 1.66 53.43
C ASP A 37 8.95 0.51 54.47
N PRO A 38 7.82 0.08 55.08
CA PRO A 38 7.32 -1.28 54.79
C PRO A 38 5.78 -1.54 54.89
N ARG A 39 5.20 -2.10 53.82
CA ARG A 39 4.24 -3.24 53.74
C ARG A 39 2.90 -3.30 54.57
N LEU A 40 1.80 -3.45 53.80
CA LEU A 40 0.65 -4.38 54.00
C LEU A 40 -0.33 -4.27 55.21
N SER A 41 -1.42 -3.50 55.02
CA SER A 41 -2.82 -3.82 55.41
C SER A 41 -3.77 -2.79 54.72
N HIS A 42 -5.09 -2.97 54.51
CA HIS A 42 -6.06 -4.04 54.78
C HIS A 42 -6.88 -4.37 53.51
N VAL A 43 -7.41 -5.60 53.41
CA VAL A 43 -8.50 -5.96 52.47
C VAL A 43 -9.76 -6.28 53.28
N ALA A 44 -10.67 -5.31 53.46
CA ALA A 44 -11.91 -5.53 54.22
C ALA A 44 -13.02 -4.45 54.02
N GLN A 45 -13.35 -4.00 52.78
CA GLN A 45 -14.54 -3.14 52.60
C GLN A 45 -15.21 -3.15 51.19
N PHE A 46 -15.03 -4.20 50.39
CA PHE A 46 -15.61 -4.30 49.03
C PHE A 46 -16.82 -5.25 48.95
N LEU A 47 -17.81 -5.10 49.84
CA LEU A 47 -19.13 -5.74 49.71
C LEU A 47 -20.22 -4.88 50.37
N CYS A 48 -20.88 -4.02 49.58
CA CYS A 48 -22.31 -3.67 49.76
C CYS A 48 -22.84 -2.85 48.57
N ASN A 49 -24.15 -2.92 48.33
CA ASN A 49 -24.94 -2.11 47.39
C ASN A 49 -24.50 -2.10 45.91
N VAL A 50 -24.96 -3.10 45.15
CA VAL A 50 -25.26 -2.97 43.72
C VAL A 50 -26.79 -2.94 43.56
N SER A 51 -27.32 -1.94 42.84
CA SER A 51 -28.68 -1.95 42.30
C SER A 51 -28.68 -1.42 40.86
N PRO A 52 -29.58 -1.90 39.97
CA PRO A 52 -29.39 -1.75 38.53
C PRO A 52 -29.90 -0.40 37.99
N PHE A 53 -29.06 0.30 37.22
CA PHE A 53 -29.51 1.50 36.51
C PHE A 53 -30.20 1.15 35.17
N ARG A 54 -31.13 2.00 34.76
CA ARG A 54 -32.19 1.71 33.78
C ARG A 54 -32.12 2.72 32.63
N ILE A 55 -31.88 2.26 31.40
CA ILE A 55 -31.90 3.13 30.21
C ILE A 55 -33.34 3.22 29.69
N ASN A 56 -33.87 4.44 29.65
CA ASN A 56 -35.15 4.75 29.00
C ASN A 56 -34.92 4.99 27.50
N THR A 57 -35.74 4.38 26.66
CA THR A 57 -35.80 4.69 25.22
C THR A 57 -37.02 5.58 24.91
N SER A 58 -36.79 6.69 24.22
CA SER A 58 -37.85 7.59 23.77
C SER A 58 -38.64 6.95 22.63
N LYS A 59 -39.82 6.44 22.94
CA LYS A 59 -40.79 6.02 21.92
C LYS A 59 -41.37 7.26 21.22
N ASN A 60 -41.48 7.18 19.90
CA ASN A 60 -42.68 7.67 19.23
C ASN A 60 -43.20 6.56 18.31
N VAL A 61 -44.52 6.37 18.26
CA VAL A 61 -45.13 5.15 17.68
C VAL A 61 -46.13 5.52 16.60
N SER A 62 -45.94 4.95 15.41
CA SER A 62 -47.05 4.63 14.51
C SER A 62 -47.08 3.12 14.31
N LYS A 63 -48.28 2.53 14.32
CA LYS A 63 -48.47 1.07 14.22
C LYS A 63 -48.91 0.69 12.81
N GLN A 64 -48.26 -0.29 12.22
CA GLN A 64 -48.99 -1.36 11.53
C GLN A 64 -48.16 -2.65 11.48
N SER A 65 -48.84 -3.78 11.50
CA SER A 65 -48.24 -5.11 11.67
C SER A 65 -48.83 -6.11 10.68
N THR A 66 -47.96 -6.75 9.90
CA THR A 66 -48.26 -7.99 9.19
C THR A 66 -47.05 -8.92 9.32
N LEU A 67 -47.25 -10.07 9.96
CA LEU A 67 -46.24 -11.11 10.17
C LEU A 67 -46.64 -12.39 9.43
N THR A 68 -45.68 -13.01 8.75
CA THR A 68 -45.69 -14.43 8.42
C THR A 68 -44.35 -15.02 8.86
N PRO A 69 -44.31 -16.04 9.74
CA PRO A 69 -43.10 -16.42 10.44
C PRO A 69 -42.20 -17.35 9.61
N PHE A 70 -40.89 -17.09 9.63
CA PHE A 70 -39.88 -18.05 9.19
C PHE A 70 -39.52 -18.99 10.35
N LYS A 71 -39.58 -20.30 10.14
CA LYS A 71 -39.21 -21.30 11.17
C LYS A 71 -37.69 -21.52 11.20
N MET A 72 -37.13 -21.58 12.40
CA MET A 72 -35.77 -22.06 12.66
C MET A 72 -35.86 -23.17 13.72
N ASN A 73 -35.54 -24.41 13.34
CA ASN A 73 -35.54 -25.55 14.27
C ASN A 73 -34.17 -25.68 14.94
N THR A 74 -34.10 -25.44 16.25
CA THR A 74 -33.00 -25.90 17.11
C THR A 74 -33.45 -27.10 17.91
N TYR A 75 -32.86 -28.28 17.67
CA TYR A 75 -33.08 -29.45 18.52
C TYR A 75 -32.21 -29.38 19.77
N GLU A 76 -32.85 -29.21 20.91
CA GLU A 76 -32.27 -29.45 22.23
C GLU A 76 -32.26 -30.95 22.52
N LYS A 77 -31.26 -31.45 23.27
CA LYS A 77 -31.31 -32.80 23.84
C LYS A 77 -30.71 -32.81 25.24
N SER A 78 -31.43 -33.46 26.15
CA SER A 78 -31.26 -33.37 27.59
C SER A 78 -30.04 -34.12 28.13
N ALA A 79 -29.56 -33.65 29.29
CA ALA A 79 -28.46 -34.27 30.02
C ALA A 79 -28.89 -35.60 30.68
N GLY A 80 -27.97 -36.58 30.66
CA GLY A 80 -28.03 -37.81 31.45
C GLY A 80 -26.68 -38.07 32.11
N TRP A 81 -26.66 -38.30 33.42
CA TRP A 81 -25.43 -38.44 34.20
C TRP A 81 -25.06 -39.92 34.34
N GLY A 82 -23.84 -40.30 33.92
CA GLY A 82 -23.34 -41.67 33.96
C GLY A 82 -21.85 -41.70 34.27
N ARG A 83 -21.43 -42.61 35.15
CA ARG A 83 -20.05 -42.70 35.68
C ARG A 83 -19.24 -43.80 34.97
N MET A 84 -17.92 -43.70 35.22
CA MET A 84 -16.94 -44.79 35.36
C MET A 84 -16.08 -45.27 34.16
N HIS A 85 -14.81 -45.48 34.53
CA HIS A 85 -13.72 -46.31 33.99
C HIS A 85 -13.24 -46.19 32.53
N PHE A 86 -12.02 -45.65 32.42
CA PHE A 86 -11.06 -46.03 31.36
C PHE A 86 -10.66 -47.52 31.51
N LEU A 87 -10.62 -48.23 30.39
CA LEU A 87 -9.88 -49.49 30.20
C LEU A 87 -9.26 -49.46 28.78
N LEU A 88 -7.98 -49.80 28.66
CA LEU A 88 -7.34 -50.02 27.36
C LEU A 88 -7.58 -51.45 26.88
N PRO A 89 -7.91 -51.68 25.59
CA PRO A 89 -7.73 -52.96 24.93
C PRO A 89 -6.27 -53.12 24.42
N PRO A 90 -5.77 -54.37 24.21
CA PRO A 90 -4.34 -54.66 24.11
C PRO A 90 -3.79 -54.78 22.67
N ILE A 91 -2.45 -54.85 22.58
CA ILE A 91 -1.69 -55.20 21.37
C ILE A 91 -1.71 -56.73 21.18
N VAL A 92 -1.90 -57.20 19.94
CA VAL A 92 -1.62 -58.58 19.52
C VAL A 92 -0.87 -58.55 18.17
N HIS A 93 0.20 -59.35 18.05
CA HIS A 93 0.98 -59.48 16.82
C HIS A 93 0.42 -60.56 15.88
N ALA A 94 0.42 -60.27 14.57
CA ALA A 94 0.60 -61.25 13.51
C ALA A 94 1.36 -60.59 12.36
N ALA A 95 2.26 -61.32 11.68
CA ALA A 95 3.21 -60.72 10.74
C ALA A 95 3.32 -61.49 9.41
N ARG A 96 3.45 -60.75 8.31
CA ARG A 96 4.19 -61.20 7.12
C ARG A 96 4.77 -60.01 6.37
N ALA A 97 6.06 -60.08 6.02
CA ALA A 97 6.81 -58.95 5.49
C ALA A 97 7.50 -59.25 4.15
N LYS A 98 7.48 -58.28 3.23
CA LYS A 98 8.42 -58.03 2.12
C LYS A 98 8.23 -56.55 1.72
N ARG A 99 8.91 -55.60 2.37
CA ARG A 99 10.33 -55.18 2.19
C ARG A 99 10.54 -54.38 0.89
N LEU A 100 10.53 -53.05 1.02
CA LEU A 100 11.35 -52.12 0.20
C LEU A 100 11.51 -50.77 0.94
N ASN A 101 12.68 -50.16 0.77
CA ASN A 101 13.38 -49.36 1.77
C ASN A 101 12.78 -47.99 2.17
N SER A 102 12.97 -47.70 3.46
CA SER A 102 12.83 -46.44 4.18
C SER A 102 13.50 -45.21 3.56
N PHE A 103 12.93 -44.02 3.84
CA PHE A 103 13.66 -42.78 4.09
C PHE A 103 13.13 -42.12 5.38
N PRO A 104 13.96 -41.43 6.19
CA PRO A 104 13.61 -41.05 7.55
C PRO A 104 12.95 -39.66 7.69
N PHE A 105 12.22 -39.48 8.79
CA PHE A 105 11.88 -38.16 9.32
C PHE A 105 13.15 -37.37 9.66
N ILE A 106 13.31 -36.17 9.09
CA ILE A 106 14.33 -35.22 9.54
C ILE A 106 13.73 -34.27 10.58
N GLN A 107 14.34 -34.25 11.77
CA GLN A 107 14.00 -33.35 12.87
C GLN A 107 14.25 -31.89 12.49
N LEU A 108 13.39 -30.98 12.98
CA LEU A 108 13.45 -29.53 12.71
C LEU A 108 14.59 -28.85 13.52
N ARG A 109 15.85 -29.21 13.25
CA ARG A 109 17.02 -28.69 14.00
C ARG A 109 18.28 -28.43 13.17
N THR A 110 18.19 -28.41 11.84
CA THR A 110 19.32 -28.25 10.91
C THR A 110 19.10 -27.12 9.89
N LEU A 111 18.66 -25.94 10.36
CA LEU A 111 18.65 -24.67 9.61
C LEU A 111 19.28 -23.49 10.38
N LEU A 112 20.25 -23.80 11.25
CA LEU A 112 21.34 -22.87 11.61
C LEU A 112 22.64 -23.66 11.38
N PRO A 113 23.44 -23.26 10.37
CA PRO A 113 24.35 -22.14 10.59
C PRO A 113 24.56 -21.23 9.35
N PHE A 114 24.07 -19.98 9.45
CA PHE A 114 24.58 -18.85 8.65
C PHE A 114 24.77 -17.57 9.49
N PHE A 115 24.56 -17.66 10.81
CA PHE A 115 24.81 -16.59 11.78
C PHE A 115 25.72 -17.13 12.89
N ALA A 116 27.02 -16.88 12.75
CA ALA A 116 28.02 -17.10 13.79
C ALA A 116 28.97 -15.89 13.78
N PRO A 117 28.90 -14.98 14.77
CA PRO A 117 29.80 -13.83 14.83
C PRO A 117 31.21 -14.27 15.26
N ALA A 118 32.21 -13.49 14.87
CA ALA A 118 33.57 -13.67 15.36
C ALA A 118 33.64 -13.47 16.89
N GLN A 119 34.49 -14.23 17.56
CA GLN A 119 34.60 -14.26 19.02
C GLN A 119 35.38 -13.05 19.56
N ASN A 120 34.91 -12.49 20.68
CA ASN A 120 35.73 -12.27 21.88
C ASN A 120 34.89 -11.78 23.06
N SER A 121 35.04 -12.45 24.21
CA SER A 121 34.84 -11.95 25.61
C SER A 121 33.48 -11.31 25.99
N THR A 122 32.80 -11.68 27.09
CA THR A 122 33.12 -12.64 28.16
C THR A 122 31.83 -13.18 28.79
N LEU A 123 31.89 -14.36 29.43
CA LEU A 123 30.78 -14.96 30.17
C LEU A 123 30.46 -14.20 31.48
N LEU A 124 29.18 -14.08 31.83
CA LEU A 124 28.69 -14.23 33.21
C LEU A 124 27.16 -14.40 33.28
N PHE A 125 26.69 -15.64 33.14
CA PHE A 125 25.38 -16.06 33.64
C PHE A 125 25.54 -17.45 34.28
N SER A 126 25.26 -17.56 35.58
CA SER A 126 25.24 -18.83 36.30
C SER A 126 23.84 -19.43 36.26
N SER A 127 23.76 -20.75 36.09
CA SER A 127 22.49 -21.48 35.99
C SER A 127 22.13 -22.18 37.30
N ASN A 128 21.01 -21.77 37.91
CA ASN A 128 20.09 -22.56 38.76
C ASN A 128 18.97 -21.60 39.25
N SER A 129 17.72 -22.00 39.51
CA SER A 129 17.13 -23.33 39.67
C SER A 129 15.78 -23.46 38.94
N ALA A 130 15.31 -24.68 38.67
CA ALA A 130 14.01 -24.93 38.06
C ALA A 130 12.85 -24.99 39.06
N LEU A 131 11.65 -24.53 38.68
CA LEU A 131 10.40 -24.86 39.38
C LEU A 131 9.18 -24.83 38.43
N PHE A 132 8.87 -25.98 37.83
CA PHE A 132 7.78 -26.13 36.85
C PHE A 132 6.73 -27.13 37.38
N ARG A 133 5.54 -26.64 37.80
CA ARG A 133 4.21 -27.33 37.73
C ARG A 133 3.11 -26.68 38.59
N LYS A 134 2.08 -26.08 37.96
CA LYS A 134 0.73 -26.68 37.77
C LYS A 134 -0.25 -25.71 37.08
N ASN A 135 -1.26 -26.30 36.45
CA ASN A 135 -2.26 -25.73 35.54
C ASN A 135 -3.11 -24.58 36.12
N THR A 136 -3.58 -23.69 35.23
CA THR A 136 -5.03 -23.55 34.93
C THR A 136 -5.26 -22.79 33.61
N TRP A 137 -6.45 -22.95 33.01
CA TRP A 137 -6.93 -22.18 31.85
C TRP A 137 -7.87 -21.07 32.33
N GLY A 138 -7.84 -19.90 31.69
CA GLY A 138 -8.76 -18.79 31.93
C GLY A 138 -8.44 -17.57 31.05
N GLY A 139 -9.45 -16.73 30.77
CA GLY A 139 -9.25 -15.41 30.14
C GLY A 139 -8.89 -14.32 31.17
N VAL A 140 -9.07 -13.01 30.91
CA VAL A 140 -9.82 -12.32 29.84
C VAL A 140 -9.14 -10.98 29.48
N SER A 141 -9.52 -10.44 28.32
CA SER A 141 -9.25 -9.13 27.72
C SER A 141 -9.36 -7.87 28.62
N GLN A 142 -8.89 -6.73 28.07
CA GLN A 142 -9.00 -5.33 28.56
C GLN A 142 -8.08 -5.00 29.75
N LEU A 143 -7.40 -3.85 29.81
CA LEU A 143 -7.92 -2.48 29.66
C LEU A 143 -6.97 -1.51 28.93
N PHE A 144 -7.57 -0.61 28.13
CA PHE A 144 -7.00 0.67 27.69
C PHE A 144 -8.12 1.70 27.78
N ALA A 145 -8.08 2.63 28.75
CA ALA A 145 -9.10 3.67 28.91
C ALA A 145 -8.61 4.84 29.77
N MET A 146 -8.36 6.00 29.14
CA MET A 146 -8.22 7.35 29.72
C MET A 146 -7.86 8.32 28.56
N ASN A 147 -8.28 9.59 28.52
CA ASN A 147 -9.49 10.21 29.05
C ASN A 147 -9.69 11.54 28.31
N LEU A 148 -10.91 11.92 27.92
CA LEU A 148 -11.19 13.22 27.29
C LEU A 148 -12.53 13.80 27.79
N SER A 149 -12.49 15.05 28.26
CA SER A 149 -13.66 15.81 28.71
C SER A 149 -13.88 17.01 27.79
N PRO A 150 -15.13 17.32 27.39
CA PRO A 150 -15.43 18.48 26.56
C PRO A 150 -15.63 19.76 27.39
N CYS A 151 -15.27 20.90 26.80
CA CYS A 151 -15.78 22.22 27.19
C CYS A 151 -16.54 22.81 25.98
N ALA A 152 -17.66 23.47 26.24
CA ALA A 152 -18.49 24.12 25.24
C ALA A 152 -19.05 25.44 25.81
N LEU A 153 -19.33 26.42 24.94
CA LEU A 153 -20.24 27.58 25.09
C LEU A 153 -20.31 28.30 23.70
N PRO A 154 -21.24 29.24 23.42
CA PRO A 154 -22.06 29.13 22.20
C PRO A 154 -22.10 30.42 21.34
N PHE A 155 -22.88 30.39 20.24
CA PHE A 155 -23.80 31.46 19.80
C PHE A 155 -24.76 30.95 18.67
N PRO A 156 -25.79 31.68 18.17
CA PRO A 156 -27.14 31.11 18.09
C PRO A 156 -27.68 30.81 16.68
N CYS A 157 -28.87 30.20 16.63
CA CYS A 157 -29.59 29.79 15.43
C CYS A 157 -30.19 30.95 14.60
N GLY A 158 -30.29 30.72 13.29
CA GLY A 158 -31.25 31.39 12.39
C GLY A 158 -31.91 30.35 11.49
N CYS A 159 -33.24 30.39 11.36
CA CYS A 159 -34.02 29.35 10.65
C CYS A 159 -34.44 29.81 9.24
N ILE A 160 -34.30 28.93 8.25
CA ILE A 160 -35.07 28.99 6.99
C ILE A 160 -35.62 27.59 6.68
N LEU A 161 -36.92 27.53 6.35
CA LEU A 161 -37.65 26.31 5.98
C LEU A 161 -37.64 26.09 4.47
N PHE A 162 -37.60 24.82 4.05
CA PHE A 162 -38.23 24.37 2.80
C PHE A 162 -38.85 22.98 2.99
N MET A 163 -40.05 22.77 2.44
CA MET A 163 -40.81 21.51 2.59
C MET A 163 -40.47 20.48 1.50
N PRO A 164 -40.46 19.17 1.82
CA PRO A 164 -40.53 18.12 0.82
C PRO A 164 -41.98 17.94 0.30
N ARG A 165 -42.13 17.63 -0.99
CA ARG A 165 -43.45 17.37 -1.62
C ARG A 165 -43.76 15.86 -1.59
N SER A 166 -45.01 15.51 -1.28
CA SER A 166 -45.42 14.13 -0.97
C SER A 166 -45.54 13.21 -2.18
N ALA A 167 -45.20 11.93 -1.99
CA ALA A 167 -45.55 10.85 -2.91
C ALA A 167 -47.05 10.47 -2.78
N ALA A 168 -47.63 9.94 -3.86
CA ALA A 168 -48.93 9.30 -3.88
C ALA A 168 -48.80 7.90 -4.50
N GLY A 169 -49.30 6.88 -3.82
CA GLY A 169 -49.24 5.49 -4.29
C GLY A 169 -50.44 5.11 -5.17
N PHE A 170 -50.32 3.99 -5.88
CA PHE A 170 -51.44 3.36 -6.61
C PHE A 170 -51.61 1.89 -6.22
N SER A 171 -52.86 1.42 -6.28
CA SER A 171 -53.28 0.10 -5.79
C SER A 171 -53.50 -0.89 -6.95
N SER A 172 -53.44 -2.19 -6.65
CA SER A 172 -53.53 -3.28 -7.63
C SER A 172 -54.87 -4.03 -7.59
N ARG A 173 -55.37 -4.41 -8.77
CA ARG A 173 -56.33 -5.50 -8.97
C ARG A 173 -56.11 -6.18 -10.34
N PRO A 174 -56.46 -7.47 -10.51
CA PRO A 174 -56.03 -8.30 -11.64
C PRO A 174 -57.18 -8.46 -12.69
N PRO A 175 -57.16 -9.35 -13.70
CA PRO A 175 -57.36 -8.92 -15.09
C PRO A 175 -58.67 -9.42 -15.73
N ALA A 176 -58.97 -8.90 -16.93
CA ALA A 176 -59.99 -9.42 -17.84
C ALA A 176 -59.40 -9.57 -19.25
N ALA A 177 -59.90 -10.52 -20.04
CA ALA A 177 -59.36 -10.85 -21.35
C ALA A 177 -60.33 -10.51 -22.49
N SER A 178 -59.81 -10.21 -23.70
CA SER A 178 -59.98 -11.12 -24.86
C SER A 178 -59.43 -10.54 -26.20
N LYS A 179 -59.21 -11.45 -27.16
CA LYS A 179 -59.29 -11.28 -28.63
C LYS A 179 -58.27 -10.39 -29.36
N THR A 180 -57.22 -11.06 -29.84
CA THR A 180 -56.86 -11.21 -31.28
C THR A 180 -56.93 -10.00 -32.23
N GLY A 181 -55.76 -9.62 -32.76
CA GLY A 181 -55.58 -8.93 -34.04
C GLY A 181 -54.16 -9.19 -34.56
N MET A 182 -53.97 -9.37 -35.87
CA MET A 182 -52.67 -9.66 -36.49
C MET A 182 -52.50 -8.90 -37.81
N SER A 183 -51.49 -8.04 -37.89
CA SER A 183 -51.05 -7.25 -39.04
C SER A 183 -49.62 -6.77 -38.77
N THR A 184 -48.57 -7.34 -39.37
CA THR A 184 -48.00 -6.98 -40.69
C THR A 184 -47.45 -5.55 -40.76
N ASP A 185 -46.17 -5.43 -40.41
CA ASP A 185 -45.07 -4.60 -40.96
C ASP A 185 -45.23 -3.14 -41.41
N ASP A 186 -44.06 -2.48 -41.47
CA ASP A 186 -43.71 -1.22 -42.14
C ASP A 186 -44.35 0.11 -41.68
N SER A 187 -43.67 0.80 -40.75
CA SER A 187 -43.44 2.25 -40.88
C SER A 187 -42.17 2.72 -40.15
N ASN A 188 -41.41 3.60 -40.83
CA ASN A 188 -40.07 4.12 -40.49
C ASN A 188 -39.67 4.28 -39.01
N THR A 189 -38.49 3.76 -38.69
CA THR A 189 -37.77 4.02 -37.42
C THR A 189 -37.23 5.45 -37.35
N ASN A 190 -37.99 6.36 -36.75
CA ASN A 190 -37.45 7.60 -36.19
C ASN A 190 -37.11 7.40 -34.70
N GLN A 191 -35.97 6.75 -34.41
CA GLN A 191 -35.35 6.96 -33.10
C GLN A 191 -34.78 8.38 -33.08
N PRO A 192 -34.98 9.16 -32.00
CA PRO A 192 -34.32 10.45 -31.87
C PRO A 192 -32.82 10.23 -31.72
N GLU A 193 -32.01 10.72 -32.66
CA GLU A 193 -30.55 10.69 -32.53
C GLU A 193 -30.14 11.37 -31.23
N THR A 194 -29.43 10.64 -30.37
CA THR A 194 -28.80 11.28 -29.21
C THR A 194 -27.67 12.17 -29.75
N PRO A 195 -27.59 13.45 -29.32
CA PRO A 195 -26.70 14.40 -29.96
C PRO A 195 -25.25 13.91 -29.88
N HIS A 196 -24.57 13.89 -31.03
CA HIS A 196 -23.19 13.41 -31.16
C HIS A 196 -22.21 14.32 -30.40
N ASN A 197 -22.08 14.07 -29.09
CA ASN A 197 -21.09 14.70 -28.22
C ASN A 197 -19.70 14.56 -28.85
N GLY A 198 -19.06 15.70 -29.14
CA GLY A 198 -17.78 15.75 -29.84
C GLY A 198 -16.70 14.93 -29.15
N PHE A 199 -15.71 14.48 -29.92
CA PHE A 199 -14.65 13.54 -29.48
C PHE A 199 -14.05 13.85 -28.10
N LEU A 200 -13.78 15.12 -27.81
CA LEU A 200 -13.29 15.59 -26.51
C LEU A 200 -14.30 15.32 -25.37
N SER A 201 -15.58 15.62 -25.55
CA SER A 201 -16.63 15.35 -24.55
C SER A 201 -16.75 13.85 -24.26
N ARG A 202 -16.70 13.01 -25.32
CA ARG A 202 -16.82 11.55 -25.19
C ARG A 202 -15.68 10.87 -24.43
N TYR A 203 -14.49 11.48 -24.37
CA TYR A 203 -13.30 10.87 -23.75
C TYR A 203 -12.82 11.60 -22.47
N ALA A 204 -13.06 12.91 -22.36
CA ALA A 204 -12.63 13.73 -21.23
C ALA A 204 -13.71 13.81 -20.12
N PHE A 205 -15.00 13.73 -20.48
CA PHE A 205 -16.13 13.82 -19.54
C PHE A 205 -16.97 12.54 -19.49
N SER A 206 -16.39 11.40 -19.89
CA SER A 206 -17.01 10.09 -19.73
C SER A 206 -17.04 9.68 -18.25
N THR A 207 -18.17 9.16 -17.78
CA THR A 207 -18.29 8.57 -16.44
C THR A 207 -17.86 7.11 -16.37
N ASP A 208 -17.64 6.47 -17.53
CA ASP A 208 -17.26 5.05 -17.63
C ASP A 208 -15.90 4.76 -16.98
N HIS A 209 -15.89 3.81 -16.04
CA HIS A 209 -14.68 3.38 -15.34
C HIS A 209 -13.55 2.87 -16.25
N LYS A 210 -13.85 2.32 -17.44
CA LYS A 210 -12.84 1.86 -18.41
C LYS A 210 -12.10 3.07 -19.00
N THR A 211 -12.84 4.10 -19.43
CA THR A 211 -12.29 5.38 -19.88
C THR A 211 -11.52 6.09 -18.76
N ILE A 212 -12.07 6.16 -17.55
CA ILE A 212 -11.42 6.81 -16.39
C ILE A 212 -10.13 6.08 -15.98
N GLY A 213 -10.16 4.74 -15.88
CA GLY A 213 -8.98 3.94 -15.57
C GLY A 213 -7.88 4.05 -16.63
N LEU A 214 -8.26 4.06 -17.92
CA LEU A 214 -7.32 4.31 -19.01
C LEU A 214 -6.70 5.71 -18.94
N ASN A 215 -7.51 6.74 -18.61
CA ASN A 215 -7.02 8.10 -18.42
C ASN A 215 -6.04 8.23 -17.23
N TYR A 216 -6.29 7.52 -16.13
CA TYR A 216 -5.32 7.40 -15.03
C TYR A 216 -4.01 6.70 -15.45
N LEU A 217 -4.07 5.67 -16.30
CA LEU A 217 -2.86 5.03 -16.84
C LEU A 217 -2.06 5.97 -17.76
N TRP A 218 -2.73 6.78 -18.61
CA TRP A 218 -2.06 7.83 -19.39
C TRP A 218 -1.43 8.92 -18.51
N LEU A 219 -2.13 9.36 -17.47
CA LEU A 219 -1.65 10.35 -16.51
C LEU A 219 -0.38 9.88 -15.79
N ALA A 220 -0.35 8.60 -15.39
CA ALA A 220 0.83 7.98 -14.79
C ALA A 220 1.97 7.76 -15.79
N LEU A 221 1.66 7.39 -17.04
CA LEU A 221 2.66 7.24 -18.10
C LEU A 221 3.38 8.57 -18.38
N PHE A 222 2.64 9.69 -18.45
CA PHE A 222 3.25 11.02 -18.54
C PHE A 222 4.09 11.34 -17.30
N SER A 223 3.55 11.10 -16.10
CA SER A 223 4.19 11.44 -14.83
C SER A 223 5.48 10.65 -14.58
N VAL A 224 5.56 9.39 -15.01
CA VAL A 224 6.79 8.58 -14.86
C VAL A 224 7.90 9.08 -15.79
N PHE A 225 7.60 9.43 -17.05
CA PHE A 225 8.61 10.01 -17.95
C PHE A 225 9.08 11.39 -17.49
N LEU A 226 8.17 12.25 -17.00
CA LEU A 226 8.52 13.54 -16.42
C LEU A 226 9.43 13.37 -15.18
N GLY A 227 9.02 12.55 -14.22
CA GLY A 227 9.81 12.30 -13.01
C GLY A 227 11.15 11.60 -13.30
N MET A 228 11.25 10.74 -14.32
CA MET A 228 12.53 10.16 -14.75
C MET A 228 13.48 11.21 -15.32
N ALA A 229 12.98 12.17 -16.10
CA ALA A 229 13.79 13.29 -16.58
C ALA A 229 14.34 14.14 -15.41
N MET A 230 13.50 14.40 -14.39
CA MET A 230 13.94 15.08 -13.16
C MET A 230 14.99 14.27 -12.39
N SER A 231 14.86 12.94 -12.34
CA SER A 231 15.85 12.04 -11.74
C SER A 231 17.20 12.12 -12.44
N LEU A 232 17.20 12.12 -13.78
CA LEU A 232 18.42 12.24 -14.59
C LEU A 232 19.11 13.60 -14.37
N LEU A 233 18.35 14.70 -14.31
CA LEU A 233 18.91 16.04 -14.03
C LEU A 233 19.60 16.12 -12.66
N MET A 234 19.01 15.53 -11.62
CA MET A 234 19.64 15.44 -10.30
C MET A 234 20.96 14.64 -10.33
N ARG A 235 20.99 13.53 -11.08
CA ARG A 235 22.15 12.63 -11.13
C ARG A 235 23.31 13.20 -11.93
N ILE A 236 23.03 13.87 -13.05
CA ILE A 236 24.05 14.62 -13.81
C ILE A 236 24.73 15.66 -12.90
N HIS A 237 23.97 16.35 -12.04
CA HIS A 237 24.54 17.32 -11.09
C HIS A 237 25.36 16.65 -9.96
N LEU A 238 24.99 15.46 -9.49
CA LEU A 238 25.76 14.72 -8.47
C LEU A 238 27.07 14.12 -9.01
N ALA A 239 27.09 13.67 -10.27
CA ALA A 239 28.30 13.16 -10.93
C ALA A 239 29.19 14.27 -11.50
N TRP A 240 28.61 15.37 -12.02
CA TRP A 240 29.37 16.48 -12.59
C TRP A 240 28.81 17.84 -12.13
N PRO A 241 29.11 18.27 -10.89
CA PRO A 241 28.54 19.50 -10.31
C PRO A 241 28.82 20.78 -11.12
N GLY A 242 29.88 20.80 -11.92
CA GLY A 242 30.27 21.93 -12.78
C GLY A 242 29.62 21.95 -14.18
N VAL A 243 28.74 21.00 -14.52
CA VAL A 243 28.06 21.01 -15.84
C VAL A 243 26.94 22.06 -15.85
N HIS A 244 27.13 23.10 -16.67
CA HIS A 244 26.13 24.11 -16.93
C HIS A 244 24.99 23.54 -17.81
N LEU A 245 23.85 23.21 -17.19
CA LEU A 245 22.64 22.79 -17.88
C LEU A 245 21.83 24.03 -18.30
N PRO A 246 21.79 24.41 -19.61
CA PRO A 246 21.37 25.74 -20.04
C PRO A 246 19.93 26.10 -19.64
N PHE A 247 19.02 25.13 -19.69
CA PHE A 247 17.62 25.28 -19.28
C PHE A 247 17.49 25.60 -17.77
N LEU A 248 18.30 24.96 -16.91
CA LEU A 248 18.25 25.19 -15.47
C LEU A 248 18.91 26.53 -15.07
N SER A 249 20.00 26.92 -15.73
CA SER A 249 20.63 28.23 -15.51
C SER A 249 19.70 29.40 -15.88
N SER A 250 18.79 29.21 -16.85
CA SER A 250 17.80 30.22 -17.23
C SER A 250 16.74 30.50 -16.16
N LEU A 251 16.60 29.67 -15.12
CA LEU A 251 15.51 29.74 -14.13
C LEU A 251 15.92 30.33 -12.76
N GLY A 252 17.18 30.79 -12.65
CA GLY A 252 17.76 31.37 -11.44
C GLY A 252 17.95 30.38 -10.28
N ASN A 253 18.68 30.81 -9.24
CA ASN A 253 18.89 30.10 -7.97
C ASN A 253 19.12 28.58 -8.11
N LEU A 254 20.17 28.18 -8.83
CA LEU A 254 20.51 26.78 -9.10
C LEU A 254 20.37 25.83 -7.89
N PRO A 255 20.89 26.16 -6.67
CA PRO A 255 20.77 25.28 -5.51
C PRO A 255 19.33 25.02 -5.08
N ASP A 256 18.48 26.05 -5.04
CA ASP A 256 17.07 25.95 -4.67
C ASP A 256 16.31 25.11 -5.71
N ARG A 257 16.62 25.29 -7.00
CA ARG A 257 16.03 24.51 -8.10
C ARG A 257 16.43 23.04 -8.03
N PHE A 258 17.69 22.73 -7.74
CA PHE A 258 18.14 21.34 -7.56
C PHE A 258 17.51 20.67 -6.33
N ALA A 259 17.34 21.39 -5.21
CA ALA A 259 16.60 20.87 -4.06
C ALA A 259 15.12 20.57 -4.40
N ALA A 260 14.47 21.45 -5.15
CA ALA A 260 13.09 21.27 -5.59
C ALA A 260 12.89 20.07 -6.54
N LEU A 261 13.90 19.71 -7.35
CA LEU A 261 13.82 18.50 -8.19
C LEU A 261 13.58 17.23 -7.38
N THR A 262 14.19 17.10 -6.20
CA THR A 262 14.01 15.92 -5.32
C THR A 262 12.57 15.83 -4.81
N THR A 263 12.03 16.94 -4.30
CA THR A 263 10.65 17.01 -3.81
C THR A 263 9.64 16.71 -4.91
N LEU A 264 9.86 17.21 -6.13
CA LEU A 264 8.95 17.02 -7.26
C LEU A 264 9.07 15.63 -7.89
N HIS A 265 10.28 15.09 -8.04
CA HIS A 265 10.49 13.70 -8.43
C HIS A 265 9.76 12.75 -7.46
N GLY A 266 9.93 12.94 -6.15
CA GLY A 266 9.25 12.16 -5.12
C GLY A 266 7.73 12.31 -5.18
N SER A 267 7.21 13.54 -5.28
CA SER A 267 5.76 13.81 -5.35
C SER A 267 5.11 13.16 -6.58
N LEU A 268 5.74 13.28 -7.75
CA LEU A 268 5.24 12.68 -8.99
C LEU A 268 5.31 11.15 -8.95
N MET A 269 6.42 10.59 -8.48
CA MET A 269 6.59 9.14 -8.41
C MET A 269 5.64 8.49 -7.42
N VAL A 270 5.53 9.02 -6.19
CA VAL A 270 4.61 8.44 -5.20
C VAL A 270 3.17 8.65 -5.65
N PHE A 271 2.68 9.89 -5.67
CA PHE A 271 1.25 10.17 -5.83
C PHE A 271 0.74 9.89 -7.25
N LEU A 272 1.48 10.32 -8.28
CA LEU A 272 1.00 10.33 -9.67
C LEU A 272 1.44 9.09 -10.49
N VAL A 273 2.28 8.21 -9.93
CA VAL A 273 2.63 6.91 -10.56
C VAL A 273 2.30 5.75 -9.65
N LEU A 274 2.84 5.70 -8.43
CA LEU A 274 2.75 4.53 -7.54
C LEU A 274 1.41 4.40 -6.80
N THR A 275 0.74 5.51 -6.46
CA THR A 275 -0.66 5.50 -6.02
C THR A 275 -1.59 5.39 -7.23
N ALA A 276 -1.39 6.25 -8.24
CA ALA A 276 -2.32 6.43 -9.34
C ALA A 276 -2.40 5.24 -10.31
N ALA A 277 -1.29 4.68 -10.81
CA ALA A 277 -1.36 3.63 -11.82
C ALA A 277 -1.97 2.31 -11.30
N PRO A 278 -1.56 1.75 -10.14
CA PRO A 278 -2.00 0.42 -9.75
C PRO A 278 -3.32 0.41 -8.96
N GLN A 279 -3.71 1.52 -8.30
CA GLN A 279 -5.06 1.68 -7.73
C GLN A 279 -6.00 2.38 -8.72
N ALA A 280 -5.76 3.65 -9.05
CA ALA A 280 -6.74 4.46 -9.77
C ALA A 280 -6.78 4.18 -11.28
N GLY A 281 -5.70 3.64 -11.87
CA GLY A 281 -5.65 3.18 -13.26
C GLY A 281 -6.20 1.77 -13.42
N PHE A 282 -5.37 0.76 -13.10
CA PHE A 282 -5.75 -0.65 -13.22
C PHE A 282 -6.99 -0.99 -12.39
N GLY A 283 -7.09 -0.49 -11.15
CA GLY A 283 -8.23 -0.79 -10.29
C GLY A 283 -9.55 -0.22 -10.82
N ASN A 284 -9.60 1.00 -11.37
CA ASN A 284 -10.85 1.50 -11.98
C ASN A 284 -11.24 0.66 -13.20
N TYR A 285 -10.27 0.33 -14.07
CA TYR A 285 -10.57 -0.46 -15.27
C TYR A 285 -11.05 -1.88 -14.92
N PHE A 286 -10.38 -2.55 -13.97
CA PHE A 286 -10.53 -3.98 -13.73
C PHE A 286 -11.35 -4.38 -12.50
N LEU A 287 -11.59 -3.49 -11.51
CA LEU A 287 -12.40 -3.85 -10.34
C LEU A 287 -13.83 -4.25 -10.72
N PRO A 288 -14.61 -3.46 -11.50
CA PRO A 288 -15.97 -3.87 -11.89
C PRO A 288 -15.95 -5.17 -12.69
N LEU A 289 -15.06 -5.26 -13.70
CA LEU A 289 -14.91 -6.45 -14.54
C LEU A 289 -14.55 -7.71 -13.75
N GLN A 290 -13.73 -7.60 -12.70
CA GLN A 290 -13.34 -8.75 -11.87
C GLN A 290 -14.37 -9.15 -10.82
N ILE A 291 -15.31 -8.27 -10.43
CA ILE A 291 -16.43 -8.63 -9.53
C ILE A 291 -17.75 -8.89 -10.27
N GLY A 292 -17.80 -8.66 -11.59
CA GLY A 292 -19.00 -8.80 -12.42
C GLY A 292 -19.97 -7.62 -12.32
N ALA A 293 -19.48 -6.43 -11.95
CA ALA A 293 -20.24 -5.18 -11.98
C ALA A 293 -20.10 -4.48 -13.34
N ARG A 294 -21.13 -3.71 -13.73
CA ARG A 294 -21.20 -2.92 -14.98
C ARG A 294 -20.53 -1.56 -14.89
N GLU A 295 -20.27 -1.08 -13.68
CA GLU A 295 -19.80 0.28 -13.40
C GLU A 295 -19.32 0.38 -11.94
N MET A 296 -18.58 1.44 -11.60
CA MET A 296 -18.28 1.83 -10.22
C MET A 296 -19.51 2.44 -9.50
N ALA A 297 -19.58 2.31 -8.17
CA ALA A 297 -20.73 2.73 -7.36
C ALA A 297 -21.09 4.23 -7.46
N PHE A 298 -20.11 5.10 -7.67
CA PHE A 298 -20.32 6.54 -7.84
C PHE A 298 -19.59 7.07 -9.09
N PRO A 299 -20.17 6.91 -10.30
CA PRO A 299 -19.46 7.20 -11.57
C PRO A 299 -19.05 8.67 -11.69
N THR A 300 -19.90 9.58 -11.21
CA THR A 300 -19.65 11.02 -11.19
C THR A 300 -18.58 11.45 -10.19
N LEU A 301 -18.51 10.79 -9.02
CA LEU A 301 -17.41 11.01 -8.06
C LEU A 301 -16.09 10.45 -8.60
N ASN A 302 -16.13 9.38 -9.38
CA ASN A 302 -14.97 8.80 -10.06
C ASN A 302 -14.36 9.78 -11.07
N LEU A 303 -15.21 10.40 -11.91
CA LEU A 303 -14.81 11.42 -12.86
C LEU A 303 -14.27 12.68 -12.16
N LEU A 304 -14.90 13.10 -11.06
CA LEU A 304 -14.42 14.21 -10.23
C LEU A 304 -13.04 13.90 -9.62
N ALA A 305 -12.83 12.70 -9.08
CA ALA A 305 -11.55 12.28 -8.53
C ALA A 305 -10.44 12.31 -9.60
N PHE A 306 -10.72 11.87 -10.82
CA PHE A 306 -9.78 11.97 -11.94
C PHE A 306 -9.40 13.44 -12.21
N TRP A 307 -10.38 14.34 -12.39
CA TRP A 307 -10.10 15.74 -12.69
C TRP A 307 -9.40 16.49 -11.55
N LEU A 308 -9.70 16.18 -10.29
CA LEU A 308 -8.92 16.67 -9.15
C LEU A 308 -7.47 16.16 -9.18
N THR A 309 -7.25 14.89 -9.56
CA THR A 309 -5.88 14.35 -9.74
C THR A 309 -5.11 15.10 -10.84
N VAL A 310 -5.77 15.40 -11.96
CA VAL A 310 -5.19 16.19 -13.06
C VAL A 310 -4.87 17.62 -12.62
N ALA A 311 -5.76 18.28 -11.89
CA ALA A 311 -5.52 19.61 -11.33
C ALA A 311 -4.33 19.62 -10.35
N SER A 312 -4.19 18.56 -9.54
CA SER A 312 -3.03 18.37 -8.66
C SER A 312 -1.71 18.23 -9.44
N LEU A 313 -1.68 17.44 -10.52
CA LEU A 313 -0.48 17.31 -11.38
C LEU A 313 -0.05 18.68 -11.94
N PHE A 314 -0.99 19.47 -12.47
CA PHE A 314 -0.69 20.80 -12.98
C PHE A 314 -0.19 21.74 -11.88
N GLY A 315 -0.82 21.72 -10.70
CA GLY A 315 -0.37 22.51 -9.56
C GLY A 315 1.05 22.13 -9.10
N MET A 316 1.34 20.83 -8.90
CA MET A 316 2.66 20.34 -8.51
C MET A 316 3.74 20.71 -9.53
N THR A 317 3.49 20.47 -10.81
CA THR A 317 4.48 20.77 -11.87
C THR A 317 4.70 22.28 -12.06
N ALA A 318 3.66 23.11 -11.90
CA ALA A 318 3.78 24.57 -11.95
C ALA A 318 4.68 25.15 -10.84
N THR A 319 4.77 24.50 -9.67
CA THR A 319 5.64 24.97 -8.57
C THR A 319 7.10 25.15 -8.98
N PHE A 320 7.59 24.36 -9.95
CA PHE A 320 8.97 24.40 -10.42
C PHE A 320 9.38 25.77 -10.98
N PHE A 321 8.41 26.52 -11.52
CA PHE A 321 8.63 27.84 -12.14
C PHE A 321 8.44 29.02 -11.17
N LEU A 322 7.88 28.79 -9.99
CA LEU A 322 7.57 29.84 -9.01
C LEU A 322 8.77 30.18 -8.11
N SER A 323 8.65 31.23 -7.29
CA SER A 323 9.59 31.49 -6.18
C SER A 323 9.39 30.45 -5.07
N PRO A 324 10.40 30.11 -4.24
CA PRO A 324 10.28 29.05 -3.24
C PRO A 324 9.08 29.19 -2.29
N GLN A 325 8.77 30.42 -1.85
CA GLN A 325 7.65 30.71 -0.94
C GLN A 325 6.28 30.54 -1.62
N SER A 326 6.15 30.86 -2.91
CA SER A 326 4.92 30.60 -3.68
C SER A 326 4.82 29.12 -4.08
N ALA A 327 5.94 28.51 -4.46
CA ALA A 327 6.06 27.11 -4.86
C ALA A 327 5.58 26.15 -3.75
N ILE A 328 6.05 26.32 -2.51
CA ILE A 328 5.61 25.46 -1.41
C ILE A 328 4.13 25.67 -1.06
N THR A 329 3.59 26.89 -1.16
CA THR A 329 2.15 27.12 -0.94
C THR A 329 1.33 26.39 -2.00
N LEU A 330 1.69 26.50 -3.29
CA LEU A 330 1.00 25.79 -4.37
C LEU A 330 1.19 24.27 -4.27
N TRP A 331 2.34 23.78 -3.80
CA TRP A 331 2.55 22.35 -3.53
C TRP A 331 1.56 21.84 -2.47
N ILE A 332 1.39 22.55 -1.35
CA ILE A 332 0.44 22.16 -0.28
C ILE A 332 -1.00 22.16 -0.81
N VAL A 333 -1.41 23.17 -1.60
CA VAL A 333 -2.73 23.18 -2.27
C VAL A 333 -2.90 21.98 -3.20
N SER A 334 -1.87 21.67 -3.98
CA SER A 334 -1.90 20.54 -4.93
C SER A 334 -1.99 19.20 -4.22
N VAL A 335 -1.27 19.02 -3.11
CA VAL A 335 -1.37 17.83 -2.26
C VAL A 335 -2.76 17.72 -1.63
N ALA A 336 -3.32 18.80 -1.10
CA ALA A 336 -4.68 18.79 -0.56
C ALA A 336 -5.74 18.37 -1.60
N ILE A 337 -5.62 18.87 -2.84
CA ILE A 337 -6.46 18.46 -3.97
C ILE A 337 -6.28 16.97 -4.30
N PHE A 338 -5.04 16.44 -4.26
CA PHE A 338 -4.78 15.01 -4.42
C PHE A 338 -5.42 14.17 -3.30
N CYS A 339 -5.31 14.60 -2.04
CA CYS A 339 -5.94 13.90 -0.93
C CYS A 339 -7.46 13.84 -1.09
N ALA A 340 -8.11 14.94 -1.52
CA ALA A 340 -9.53 14.94 -1.82
C ALA A 340 -9.90 13.96 -2.94
N ALA A 341 -9.12 13.90 -4.03
CA ALA A 341 -9.29 12.92 -5.11
C ALA A 341 -9.18 11.47 -4.61
N SER A 342 -8.12 11.17 -3.83
CA SER A 342 -7.87 9.84 -3.30
C SER A 342 -8.92 9.39 -2.28
N LEU A 343 -9.51 10.31 -1.51
CA LEU A 343 -10.65 10.03 -0.62
C LEU A 343 -11.93 9.66 -1.39
N LEU A 344 -12.24 10.36 -2.49
CA LEU A 344 -13.37 10.03 -3.35
C LEU A 344 -13.19 8.66 -4.01
N ASN A 345 -11.99 8.35 -4.52
CA ASN A 345 -11.64 7.03 -5.03
C ASN A 345 -11.76 5.95 -3.94
N ALA A 346 -11.21 6.19 -2.74
CA ALA A 346 -11.27 5.24 -1.64
C ALA A 346 -12.71 4.87 -1.24
N LEU A 347 -13.61 5.86 -1.15
CA LEU A 347 -15.04 5.63 -0.92
C LEU A 347 -15.66 4.80 -2.05
N ASN A 348 -15.42 5.19 -3.31
CA ASN A 348 -16.00 4.55 -4.49
C ASN A 348 -15.59 3.08 -4.63
N PHE A 349 -14.29 2.78 -4.46
CA PHE A 349 -13.75 1.40 -4.49
C PHE A 349 -14.31 0.54 -3.34
N THR A 350 -14.45 1.11 -2.14
CA THR A 350 -14.96 0.39 -0.98
C THR A 350 -16.41 -0.04 -1.20
N VAL A 351 -17.29 0.88 -1.60
CA VAL A 351 -18.71 0.57 -1.87
C VAL A 351 -18.86 -0.38 -3.06
N THR A 352 -18.15 -0.12 -4.17
CA THR A 352 -18.15 -1.01 -5.36
C THR A 352 -17.81 -2.45 -4.98
N THR A 353 -16.77 -2.66 -4.17
CA THR A 353 -16.32 -4.02 -3.80
C THR A 353 -17.26 -4.72 -2.81
N ILE A 354 -18.08 -3.99 -2.07
CA ILE A 354 -19.03 -4.56 -1.10
C ILE A 354 -20.39 -4.84 -1.74
N ASP A 355 -20.96 -3.86 -2.44
CA ASP A 355 -22.39 -3.88 -2.78
C ASP A 355 -22.68 -4.28 -4.24
N LEU A 356 -21.73 -4.10 -5.17
CA LEU A 356 -21.95 -4.35 -6.61
C LEU A 356 -21.44 -5.71 -7.11
N ARG A 357 -21.15 -6.65 -6.21
CA ARG A 357 -20.64 -7.98 -6.57
C ARG A 357 -21.69 -8.85 -7.24
N ALA A 358 -21.29 -9.55 -8.31
CA ALA A 358 -22.11 -10.50 -9.02
C ALA A 358 -22.72 -11.63 -8.14
N PRO A 359 -23.87 -12.21 -8.51
CA PRO A 359 -24.47 -13.34 -7.82
C PRO A 359 -23.48 -14.50 -7.61
N GLY A 360 -23.31 -14.93 -6.36
CA GLY A 360 -22.36 -15.99 -5.99
C GLY A 360 -20.91 -15.53 -5.73
N MET A 361 -20.56 -14.26 -6.00
CA MET A 361 -19.25 -13.70 -5.70
C MET A 361 -19.14 -13.33 -4.21
N THR A 362 -18.91 -14.34 -3.37
CA THR A 362 -18.66 -14.15 -1.93
C THR A 362 -17.25 -13.62 -1.66
N LEU A 363 -17.03 -12.97 -0.52
CA LEU A 363 -15.70 -12.43 -0.14
C LEU A 363 -14.53 -13.43 -0.35
N PRO A 364 -14.63 -14.73 0.03
CA PRO A 364 -13.56 -15.70 -0.20
C PRO A 364 -13.40 -16.20 -1.65
N ARG A 365 -14.18 -15.67 -2.61
CA ARG A 365 -14.08 -15.97 -4.06
C ARG A 365 -13.53 -14.79 -4.88
N LEU A 366 -13.36 -13.62 -4.26
CA LEU A 366 -12.80 -12.44 -4.91
C LEU A 366 -11.34 -12.68 -5.34
N PRO A 367 -10.93 -12.25 -6.55
CA PRO A 367 -9.53 -12.25 -6.95
C PRO A 367 -8.63 -11.48 -5.98
N LEU A 368 -7.35 -11.87 -5.88
CA LEU A 368 -6.40 -11.23 -4.96
C LEU A 368 -6.05 -9.79 -5.35
N THR A 369 -6.21 -9.44 -6.63
CA THR A 369 -6.23 -8.06 -7.15
C THR A 369 -7.36 -7.25 -6.51
N VAL A 370 -8.58 -7.79 -6.47
CA VAL A 370 -9.73 -7.13 -5.82
C VAL A 370 -9.53 -7.02 -4.32
N TRP A 371 -9.06 -8.08 -3.65
CA TRP A 371 -8.71 -8.00 -2.22
C TRP A 371 -7.65 -6.92 -1.94
N ALA A 372 -6.62 -6.83 -2.78
CA ALA A 372 -5.60 -5.80 -2.67
C ALA A 372 -6.17 -4.38 -2.85
N TRP A 373 -6.95 -4.13 -3.91
CA TRP A 373 -7.59 -2.83 -4.15
C TRP A 373 -8.60 -2.43 -3.05
N PHE A 374 -9.27 -3.40 -2.43
CA PHE A 374 -10.22 -3.19 -1.34
C PHE A 374 -9.53 -2.82 -0.02
N ILE A 375 -8.52 -3.60 0.39
CA ILE A 375 -7.71 -3.28 1.58
C ILE A 375 -7.00 -1.94 1.38
N ASN A 376 -6.55 -1.66 0.16
CA ASN A 376 -5.94 -0.39 -0.18
C ASN A 376 -6.93 0.79 -0.09
N ALA A 377 -8.17 0.62 -0.57
CA ALA A 377 -9.19 1.65 -0.45
C ALA A 377 -9.50 1.99 1.02
N ILE A 378 -9.59 0.99 1.89
CA ILE A 378 -9.78 1.18 3.34
C ILE A 378 -8.59 1.93 3.96
N LEU A 379 -7.34 1.55 3.63
CA LEU A 379 -6.15 2.23 4.14
C LEU A 379 -6.05 3.68 3.63
N GLY A 380 -6.29 3.89 2.34
CA GLY A 380 -6.32 5.21 1.70
C GLY A 380 -7.31 6.16 2.36
N ALA A 381 -8.54 5.69 2.67
CA ALA A 381 -9.54 6.48 3.38
C ALA A 381 -9.05 7.02 4.74
N LEU A 382 -8.29 6.20 5.48
CA LEU A 382 -7.76 6.55 6.79
C LEU A 382 -6.57 7.53 6.73
N ILE A 383 -5.76 7.50 5.66
CA ILE A 383 -4.48 8.23 5.62
C ILE A 383 -4.54 9.51 4.81
N PHE A 384 -5.30 9.55 3.71
CA PHE A 384 -5.47 10.78 2.93
C PHE A 384 -6.35 11.80 3.65
N SER A 385 -7.23 11.38 4.56
CA SER A 385 -7.99 12.27 5.44
C SER A 385 -7.08 12.97 6.46
N ILE A 386 -6.08 12.26 6.99
CA ILE A 386 -5.05 12.83 7.86
C ILE A 386 -4.17 13.81 7.07
N LEU A 387 -3.64 13.43 5.90
CA LEU A 387 -2.83 14.33 5.09
C LEU A 387 -3.61 15.58 4.63
N LEU A 388 -4.89 15.44 4.28
CA LEU A 388 -5.76 16.57 3.93
C LEU A 388 -5.89 17.57 5.10
N ALA A 389 -6.21 17.09 6.30
CA ALA A 389 -6.30 17.94 7.50
C ALA A 389 -4.96 18.64 7.80
N VAL A 390 -3.86 17.90 7.67
CA VAL A 390 -2.48 18.37 7.85
C VAL A 390 -2.12 19.46 6.83
N CYS A 391 -2.53 19.32 5.56
CA CYS A 391 -2.37 20.36 4.54
C CYS A 391 -3.25 21.58 4.81
N VAL A 392 -4.49 21.41 5.30
CA VAL A 392 -5.37 22.54 5.69
C VAL A 392 -4.76 23.32 6.86
N CYS A 393 -4.17 22.66 7.86
CA CYS A 393 -3.44 23.34 8.93
C CYS A 393 -2.22 24.12 8.40
N LEU A 394 -1.42 23.55 7.50
CA LEU A 394 -0.30 24.27 6.87
C LEU A 394 -0.76 25.49 6.04
N LEU A 395 -1.86 25.36 5.29
CA LEU A 395 -2.40 26.49 4.54
C LEU A 395 -2.94 27.58 5.48
N SER A 396 -3.53 27.18 6.61
CA SER A 396 -4.01 28.11 7.63
C SER A 396 -2.86 28.90 8.27
N ASP A 397 -1.74 28.23 8.58
CA ASP A 397 -0.54 28.89 9.12
C ASP A 397 0.09 29.89 8.12
N ARG A 398 -0.09 29.66 6.82
CA ARG A 398 0.48 30.47 5.73
C ARG A 398 -0.45 31.57 5.20
N VAL A 399 -1.76 31.43 5.33
CA VAL A 399 -2.78 32.34 4.74
C VAL A 399 -3.59 33.06 5.81
N PHE A 400 -3.91 32.38 6.92
CA PHE A 400 -4.68 32.93 8.04
C PHE A 400 -3.83 33.20 9.29
N SER A 401 -2.51 33.03 9.19
CA SER A 401 -1.54 33.23 10.26
C SER A 401 -1.83 32.44 11.55
N THR A 402 -2.40 31.23 11.42
CA THR A 402 -2.50 30.30 12.55
C THR A 402 -1.11 29.75 12.94
N HIS A 403 -1.04 29.02 14.06
CA HIS A 403 0.22 28.53 14.64
C HIS A 403 0.13 27.02 15.00
N PHE A 404 -0.33 26.17 14.07
CA PHE A 404 -0.33 24.71 14.25
C PHE A 404 1.09 24.13 14.20
N PHE A 405 1.92 24.66 13.30
CA PHE A 405 3.29 24.22 13.05
C PHE A 405 4.26 25.43 13.12
N PRO A 406 4.39 26.09 14.28
CA PRO A 406 5.19 27.30 14.43
C PRO A 406 6.65 27.04 14.07
N LEU A 407 7.20 27.96 13.26
CA LEU A 407 8.60 27.95 12.86
C LEU A 407 9.49 28.10 14.11
N LEU A 408 10.51 27.24 14.25
CA LEU A 408 11.60 27.52 15.18
C LEU A 408 12.44 28.67 14.60
N ASN A 409 12.08 29.90 14.96
CA ASN A 409 12.94 31.07 14.79
C ASN A 409 14.18 30.88 15.67
N PHE A 410 15.22 30.25 15.12
CA PHE A 410 16.45 29.91 15.87
C PHE A 410 17.36 31.12 16.14
N VAL A 411 17.02 32.29 15.59
CA VAL A 411 17.64 33.59 15.89
C VAL A 411 16.52 34.65 15.98
N ALA A 412 16.76 35.69 16.77
CA ALA A 412 15.87 36.82 17.10
C ALA A 412 14.68 36.50 18.03
N ASN A 413 14.88 36.82 19.32
CA ASN A 413 13.86 37.09 20.33
C ASN A 413 12.86 35.96 20.64
N GLN A 414 13.34 34.85 21.22
CA GLN A 414 12.49 34.08 22.14
C GLN A 414 12.10 34.98 23.34
N ARG A 415 10.80 35.07 23.63
CA ARG A 415 10.33 35.56 24.94
C ARG A 415 10.61 34.46 25.97
N SER A 416 11.39 34.78 27.00
CA SER A 416 11.73 33.89 28.10
C SER A 416 10.46 33.48 28.87
N GLY A 417 9.97 32.26 28.61
CA GLY A 417 8.77 31.72 29.27
C GLY A 417 8.12 30.50 28.59
N VAL A 418 8.40 30.23 27.31
CA VAL A 418 7.90 29.03 26.61
C VAL A 418 8.95 27.92 26.61
N ILE A 419 8.55 26.69 26.98
CA ILE A 419 9.46 25.52 27.05
C ILE A 419 10.00 25.20 25.63
N PRO A 420 11.32 25.19 25.37
CA PRO A 420 11.86 25.23 24.01
C PRO A 420 11.61 24.01 23.09
N ASN A 421 11.06 22.90 23.60
CA ASN A 421 11.25 21.56 23.00
C ASN A 421 10.00 20.95 22.33
N ALA A 422 8.89 21.68 22.18
CA ALA A 422 7.57 21.05 22.02
C ALA A 422 7.06 20.78 20.58
N VAL A 423 7.41 21.60 19.56
CA VAL A 423 6.50 21.80 18.41
C VAL A 423 6.93 21.29 17.01
N PRO A 424 8.21 21.33 16.56
CA PRO A 424 8.60 20.84 15.23
C PRO A 424 8.25 19.36 14.99
N VAL A 425 8.21 18.59 16.08
CA VAL A 425 7.93 17.16 16.10
C VAL A 425 6.47 16.86 15.72
N LEU A 426 5.52 17.80 15.89
CA LEU A 426 4.11 17.56 15.54
C LEU A 426 3.90 17.39 14.04
N TRP A 427 4.50 18.26 13.23
CA TRP A 427 4.51 18.13 11.77
C TRP A 427 5.10 16.77 11.35
N GLN A 428 6.28 16.44 11.88
CA GLN A 428 6.97 15.19 11.54
C GLN A 428 6.14 13.95 11.89
N ARG A 429 5.48 13.92 13.07
CA ARG A 429 4.60 12.81 13.46
C ARG A 429 3.43 12.64 12.50
N LEU A 430 2.71 13.72 12.20
CA LEU A 430 1.54 13.66 11.32
C LEU A 430 1.91 13.34 9.87
N PHE A 431 3.02 13.89 9.37
CA PHE A 431 3.55 13.55 8.05
C PHE A 431 3.96 12.09 7.96
N TRP A 432 4.73 11.56 8.93
CA TRP A 432 5.14 10.15 8.90
C TRP A 432 3.99 9.17 9.13
N PHE A 433 2.97 9.55 9.91
CA PHE A 433 1.73 8.78 10.07
C PHE A 433 1.06 8.53 8.71
N PHE A 434 0.99 9.56 7.85
CA PHE A 434 0.58 9.39 6.46
C PHE A 434 1.64 8.61 5.65
N ALA A 435 2.87 9.12 5.57
CA ALA A 435 3.84 8.71 4.56
C ALA A 435 4.29 7.25 4.72
N GLN A 436 4.35 6.73 5.95
CA GLN A 436 4.65 5.32 6.17
C GLN A 436 3.45 4.41 5.86
N ALA A 437 2.21 4.89 5.96
CA ALA A 437 1.07 4.10 5.50
C ALA A 437 0.95 4.13 3.97
N GLU A 438 1.32 5.25 3.33
CA GLU A 438 1.32 5.42 1.86
C GLU A 438 2.23 4.41 1.14
N VAL A 439 3.38 4.02 1.73
CA VAL A 439 4.23 3.00 1.08
C VAL A 439 3.54 1.64 0.94
N TYR A 440 2.54 1.36 1.78
CA TYR A 440 1.69 0.18 1.64
C TYR A 440 0.49 0.41 0.73
N VAL A 441 0.02 1.65 0.61
CA VAL A 441 -1.01 2.01 -0.39
C VAL A 441 -0.49 1.81 -1.82
N ALA A 442 0.77 2.16 -2.08
CA ALA A 442 1.45 1.84 -3.34
C ALA A 442 1.66 0.33 -3.55
N MET A 443 2.06 -0.40 -2.50
CA MET A 443 2.48 -1.81 -2.61
C MET A 443 1.36 -2.84 -2.55
N LEU A 444 0.26 -2.57 -1.85
CA LEU A 444 -0.87 -3.50 -1.69
C LEU A 444 -1.42 -3.97 -3.05
N PRO A 445 -1.83 -3.08 -3.99
CA PRO A 445 -2.21 -3.46 -5.35
C PRO A 445 -1.13 -4.30 -6.05
N CYS A 446 0.14 -3.90 -5.93
CA CYS A 446 1.26 -4.57 -6.58
C CYS A 446 1.45 -6.02 -6.11
N PHE A 447 1.18 -6.34 -4.84
CA PHE A 447 1.14 -7.72 -4.36
C PHE A 447 -0.03 -8.52 -4.99
N GLY A 448 -1.21 -7.91 -5.11
CA GLY A 448 -2.36 -8.54 -5.77
C GLY A 448 -2.09 -8.84 -7.25
N LEU A 449 -1.58 -7.84 -7.98
CA LEU A 449 -1.15 -7.94 -9.38
C LEU A 449 -0.14 -9.08 -9.58
N THR A 450 0.99 -9.03 -8.86
CA THR A 450 2.05 -10.04 -8.96
C THR A 450 1.54 -11.45 -8.67
N THR A 451 0.68 -11.62 -7.64
CA THR A 451 0.12 -12.94 -7.32
C THR A 451 -0.80 -13.47 -8.42
N HIS A 452 -1.60 -12.59 -9.03
CA HIS A 452 -2.48 -12.96 -10.15
C HIS A 452 -1.66 -13.37 -11.40
N LEU A 453 -0.60 -12.63 -11.73
CA LEU A 453 0.30 -12.96 -12.84
C LEU A 453 0.99 -14.32 -12.63
N ILE A 454 1.52 -14.57 -11.43
CA ILE A 454 2.20 -15.82 -11.06
C ILE A 454 1.26 -17.02 -11.24
N SER A 455 0.04 -16.94 -10.69
CA SER A 455 -0.93 -18.05 -10.80
C SER A 455 -1.25 -18.35 -12.26
N THR A 456 -1.60 -17.32 -13.05
CA THR A 456 -1.98 -17.46 -14.46
C THR A 456 -0.87 -18.03 -15.35
N PHE A 457 0.38 -17.59 -15.20
CA PHE A 457 1.50 -18.07 -16.03
C PHE A 457 2.23 -19.31 -15.46
N SER A 458 1.92 -19.72 -14.23
CA SER A 458 2.32 -21.03 -13.67
C SER A 458 1.31 -22.15 -13.93
N ARG A 459 0.10 -21.83 -14.41
CA ARG A 459 -1.06 -22.73 -14.59
C ARG A 459 -1.43 -23.49 -13.31
N LYS A 460 -1.32 -22.82 -12.15
CA LYS A 460 -1.55 -23.41 -10.82
C LYS A 460 -2.33 -22.46 -9.90
N PRO A 461 -3.17 -23.00 -8.99
CA PRO A 461 -3.84 -22.21 -7.97
C PRO A 461 -2.83 -21.59 -7.00
N VAL A 462 -3.15 -20.41 -6.48
CA VAL A 462 -2.33 -19.71 -5.49
C VAL A 462 -2.16 -20.56 -4.23
N TRP A 463 -0.91 -20.88 -3.90
CA TRP A 463 -0.59 -21.72 -2.75
C TRP A 463 -1.09 -21.06 -1.46
N LYS A 464 -2.09 -21.69 -0.83
CA LYS A 464 -2.78 -21.19 0.38
C LYS A 464 -3.36 -19.77 0.20
N GLU A 465 -4.09 -19.50 -0.88
CA GLU A 465 -4.82 -18.24 -1.16
C GLU A 465 -5.38 -17.48 0.07
N ARG A 466 -6.10 -18.16 0.99
CA ARG A 466 -6.64 -17.52 2.23
C ARG A 466 -5.56 -16.93 3.15
N LEU A 467 -4.37 -17.53 3.16
CA LEU A 467 -3.20 -17.05 3.90
C LEU A 467 -2.56 -15.83 3.20
N VAL A 468 -2.65 -15.75 1.87
CA VAL A 468 -2.29 -14.54 1.10
C VAL A 468 -3.25 -13.38 1.42
N VAL A 469 -4.57 -13.62 1.47
CA VAL A 469 -5.55 -12.61 1.92
C VAL A 469 -5.22 -12.13 3.34
N LEU A 470 -4.93 -13.05 4.27
CA LEU A 470 -4.54 -12.69 5.64
C LEU A 470 -3.23 -11.86 5.67
N ALA A 471 -2.27 -12.15 4.80
CA ALA A 471 -1.04 -11.37 4.68
C ALA A 471 -1.30 -9.96 4.13
N LEU A 472 -2.17 -9.80 3.12
CA LEU A 472 -2.57 -8.47 2.63
C LEU A 472 -3.26 -7.65 3.74
N CYS A 473 -4.16 -8.26 4.51
CA CYS A 473 -4.77 -7.61 5.68
C CYS A 473 -3.71 -7.24 6.73
N GLY A 474 -2.70 -8.11 6.95
CA GLY A 474 -1.57 -7.84 7.83
C GLY A 474 -0.70 -6.66 7.35
N VAL A 475 -0.42 -6.56 6.05
CA VAL A 475 0.28 -5.40 5.46
C VAL A 475 -0.49 -4.11 5.74
N GLY A 476 -1.80 -4.08 5.49
CA GLY A 476 -2.62 -2.90 5.78
C GLY A 476 -2.64 -2.50 7.26
N LEU A 477 -2.86 -3.48 8.15
CA LEU A 477 -2.96 -3.24 9.60
C LEU A 477 -1.62 -2.83 10.24
N PHE A 478 -0.54 -3.58 9.98
CA PHE A 478 0.77 -3.24 10.55
C PHE A 478 1.35 -2.00 9.87
N GLY A 479 1.12 -1.80 8.58
CA GLY A 479 1.64 -0.67 7.82
C GLY A 479 1.20 0.69 8.35
N PHE A 480 -0.06 0.78 8.79
CA PHE A 480 -0.62 1.95 9.48
C PHE A 480 0.05 2.24 10.85
N CYS A 481 0.56 1.21 11.52
CA CYS A 481 1.03 1.29 12.91
C CYS A 481 2.54 1.55 13.08
N VAL A 482 3.34 1.51 12.01
CA VAL A 482 4.83 1.53 12.10
C VAL A 482 5.50 2.88 11.87
N TRP A 483 4.73 3.95 11.67
CA TRP A 483 5.22 5.29 11.28
C TRP A 483 6.38 5.85 12.12
N GLY A 484 6.44 5.53 13.42
CA GLY A 484 7.47 6.02 14.33
C GLY A 484 8.89 5.54 14.03
N GLN A 485 9.07 4.54 13.16
CA GLN A 485 10.41 4.08 12.75
C GLN A 485 11.25 5.18 12.07
N HIS A 486 10.61 6.09 11.33
CA HIS A 486 11.29 7.23 10.70
C HIS A 486 11.61 8.38 11.67
N MET A 487 11.34 8.18 12.96
CA MET A 487 11.52 9.18 14.02
C MET A 487 12.46 8.70 15.14
N PHE A 488 13.18 7.58 14.97
CA PHE A 488 14.14 7.09 15.97
C PHE A 488 15.19 8.14 16.38
N SER A 489 15.60 9.02 15.47
CA SER A 489 16.53 10.13 15.72
C SER A 489 15.87 11.41 16.27
N SER A 490 14.53 11.49 16.36
CA SER A 490 13.80 12.72 16.70
C SER A 490 13.72 13.05 18.20
N GLY A 491 14.54 12.42 19.05
CA GLY A 491 14.47 12.59 20.50
C GLY A 491 13.18 12.05 21.13
N MET A 492 12.63 10.94 20.62
CA MET A 492 11.47 10.27 21.21
C MET A 492 11.76 9.76 22.64
N ASN A 493 10.71 9.49 23.42
CA ASN A 493 10.84 8.76 24.69
C ASN A 493 11.60 7.44 24.46
N PRO A 494 12.60 7.05 25.27
CA PRO A 494 13.44 5.87 25.03
C PRO A 494 12.69 4.53 24.83
N PHE A 495 11.47 4.40 25.35
CA PHE A 495 10.64 3.21 25.14
C PHE A 495 9.98 3.17 23.75
N SER A 496 9.68 4.32 23.14
CA SER A 496 8.96 4.38 21.85
C SER A 496 9.74 3.76 20.69
N PRO A 497 11.06 4.01 20.49
CA PRO A 497 11.83 3.34 19.44
C PRO A 497 11.80 1.80 19.52
N LEU A 498 11.82 1.24 20.75
CA LEU A 498 11.73 -0.21 20.94
C LEU A 498 10.36 -0.77 20.50
N VAL A 499 9.26 -0.10 20.86
CA VAL A 499 7.91 -0.49 20.41
C VAL A 499 7.77 -0.38 18.89
N PHE A 500 8.20 0.73 18.29
CA PHE A 500 8.12 0.92 16.84
C PHE A 500 9.05 -0.03 16.07
N SER A 501 10.22 -0.38 16.60
CA SER A 501 11.11 -1.39 16.01
C SER A 501 10.54 -2.80 16.03
N LEU A 502 9.82 -3.19 17.10
CA LEU A 502 9.10 -4.47 17.16
C LEU A 502 7.92 -4.50 16.17
N LEU A 503 7.16 -3.40 16.05
CA LEU A 503 6.10 -3.28 15.05
C LEU A 503 6.66 -3.30 13.62
N ALA A 504 7.75 -2.58 13.36
CA ALA A 504 8.46 -2.57 12.08
C ALA A 504 8.92 -3.97 11.68
N SER A 505 9.57 -4.68 12.60
CA SER A 505 10.01 -6.07 12.42
C SER A 505 8.84 -7.03 12.15
N SER A 506 7.66 -6.75 12.73
CA SER A 506 6.46 -7.58 12.56
C SER A 506 5.92 -7.60 11.13
N LEU A 507 6.21 -6.58 10.30
CA LEU A 507 5.90 -6.58 8.86
C LEU A 507 6.66 -7.66 8.08
N GLY A 508 7.78 -8.16 8.61
CA GLY A 508 8.47 -9.31 8.07
C GLY A 508 7.59 -10.56 8.00
N LEU A 509 6.57 -10.68 8.88
CA LEU A 509 5.65 -11.83 8.90
C LEU A 509 4.74 -11.88 7.66
N PRO A 510 3.89 -10.88 7.35
CA PRO A 510 3.07 -10.91 6.13
C PRO A 510 3.94 -10.89 4.86
N ALA A 511 5.07 -10.18 4.83
CA ALA A 511 5.99 -10.21 3.69
C ALA A 511 6.56 -11.62 3.44
N THR A 512 6.99 -12.33 4.49
CA THR A 512 7.47 -13.72 4.38
C THR A 512 6.35 -14.66 3.92
N ILE A 513 5.13 -14.47 4.42
CA ILE A 513 3.97 -15.26 3.99
C ILE A 513 3.72 -15.09 2.47
N LEU A 514 3.71 -13.85 1.96
CA LEU A 514 3.54 -13.57 0.54
C LEU A 514 4.64 -14.28 -0.29
N VAL A 515 5.90 -14.12 0.10
CA VAL A 515 7.06 -14.72 -0.58
C VAL A 515 6.99 -16.26 -0.58
N VAL A 516 6.65 -16.89 0.54
CA VAL A 516 6.48 -18.35 0.63
C VAL A 516 5.30 -18.83 -0.22
N CYS A 517 4.19 -18.07 -0.28
CA CYS A 517 3.05 -18.41 -1.14
C CYS A 517 3.38 -18.28 -2.63
N TRP A 518 4.17 -17.28 -3.04
CA TRP A 518 4.68 -17.18 -4.41
C TRP A 518 5.59 -18.37 -4.76
N PHE A 519 6.58 -18.70 -3.92
CA PHE A 519 7.44 -19.86 -4.15
C PHE A 519 6.65 -21.19 -4.15
N GLY A 520 5.68 -21.39 -3.26
CA GLY A 520 4.81 -22.57 -3.26
C GLY A 520 3.90 -22.68 -4.49
N THR A 521 3.53 -21.54 -5.08
CA THR A 521 2.79 -21.48 -6.36
C THR A 521 3.71 -21.84 -7.53
N LEU A 522 4.93 -21.33 -7.55
CA LEU A 522 5.96 -21.66 -8.57
C LEU A 522 6.52 -23.09 -8.45
N TRP A 523 6.48 -23.71 -7.27
CA TRP A 523 7.06 -25.03 -7.02
C TRP A 523 6.46 -26.13 -7.92
N ASN A 524 7.31 -26.88 -8.64
CA ASN A 524 6.91 -27.87 -9.65
C ASN A 524 5.96 -27.34 -10.74
N ALA A 525 5.93 -26.04 -11.01
CA ALA A 525 5.14 -25.45 -12.08
C ALA A 525 5.85 -25.52 -13.45
N ARG A 526 5.07 -25.58 -14.54
CA ARG A 526 5.58 -25.41 -15.91
C ARG A 526 5.41 -23.94 -16.32
N LEU A 527 6.41 -23.12 -15.99
CA LEU A 527 6.33 -21.67 -16.12
C LEU A 527 6.30 -21.20 -17.59
N GLN A 528 5.30 -20.39 -17.94
CA GLN A 528 5.26 -19.68 -19.22
C GLN A 528 6.06 -18.37 -19.10
N LEU A 529 7.32 -18.38 -19.55
CA LEU A 529 8.24 -17.23 -19.46
C LEU A 529 7.95 -16.16 -20.53
N ASN A 530 6.74 -15.60 -20.48
CA ASN A 530 6.32 -14.41 -21.21
C ASN A 530 6.78 -13.15 -20.46
N THR A 531 6.76 -11.98 -21.12
CA THR A 531 7.30 -10.73 -20.54
C THR A 531 6.59 -10.34 -19.23
N ALA A 532 5.27 -10.49 -19.16
CA ALA A 532 4.49 -10.27 -17.94
C ALA A 532 4.96 -11.15 -16.77
N MET A 533 5.33 -12.41 -17.04
CA MET A 533 5.83 -13.35 -16.03
C MET A 533 7.27 -13.02 -15.60
N LEU A 534 8.13 -12.57 -16.53
CA LEU A 534 9.46 -12.09 -16.19
C LEU A 534 9.39 -10.88 -15.24
N PHE A 535 8.52 -9.90 -15.54
CA PHE A 535 8.29 -8.76 -14.64
C PHE A 535 7.76 -9.19 -13.26
N ALA A 536 6.86 -10.17 -13.17
CA ALA A 536 6.40 -10.73 -11.89
C ALA A 536 7.51 -11.48 -11.11
N LEU A 537 8.43 -12.15 -11.78
CA LEU A 537 9.61 -12.76 -11.13
C LEU A 537 10.64 -11.70 -10.70
N GLY A 538 10.84 -10.65 -11.51
CA GLY A 538 11.67 -9.50 -11.19
C GLY A 538 11.14 -8.72 -9.98
N PHE A 539 9.82 -8.60 -9.84
CA PHE A 539 9.16 -8.08 -8.62
C PHE A 539 9.65 -8.85 -7.38
N ILE A 540 9.55 -10.18 -7.37
CA ILE A 540 9.96 -11.00 -6.21
C ILE A 540 11.43 -10.75 -5.88
N SER A 541 12.31 -10.72 -6.89
CA SER A 541 13.74 -10.52 -6.73
C SER A 541 14.07 -9.16 -6.12
N LEU A 542 13.50 -8.07 -6.64
CA LEU A 542 13.71 -6.70 -6.16
C LEU A 542 13.10 -6.48 -4.77
N PHE A 543 11.85 -6.93 -4.57
CA PHE A 543 11.14 -6.84 -3.29
C PHE A 543 11.86 -7.62 -2.18
N LEU A 544 12.38 -8.81 -2.45
CA LEU A 544 13.18 -9.57 -1.49
C LEU A 544 14.53 -8.88 -1.20
N SER A 545 15.20 -8.36 -2.23
CA SER A 545 16.50 -7.68 -2.07
C SER A 545 16.38 -6.42 -1.21
N GLY A 546 15.39 -5.57 -1.49
CA GLY A 546 15.12 -4.39 -0.67
C GLY A 546 14.49 -4.73 0.69
N GLY A 547 13.67 -5.77 0.77
CA GLY A 547 13.06 -6.22 2.02
C GLY A 547 14.11 -6.65 3.04
N LEU A 548 15.17 -7.34 2.59
CA LEU A 548 16.33 -7.67 3.41
C LEU A 548 17.09 -6.42 3.90
N SER A 549 17.26 -5.38 3.07
CA SER A 549 17.89 -4.13 3.54
C SER A 549 16.99 -3.35 4.53
N GLY A 550 15.68 -3.51 4.44
CA GLY A 550 14.71 -2.96 5.40
C GLY A 550 14.85 -3.49 6.82
N ILE A 551 15.33 -4.73 7.00
CA ILE A 551 15.57 -5.32 8.34
C ILE A 551 16.65 -4.53 9.10
N PHE A 552 17.62 -3.94 8.41
CA PHE A 552 18.64 -3.09 9.03
C PHE A 552 18.06 -1.73 9.46
N LEU A 553 17.16 -1.16 8.66
CA LEU A 553 16.45 0.10 8.95
C LEU A 553 15.40 -0.03 10.07
N ALA A 554 14.80 -1.22 10.24
CA ALA A 554 13.82 -1.49 11.29
C ALA A 554 14.41 -1.51 12.72
N ARG A 555 15.74 -1.46 12.87
CA ARG A 555 16.45 -1.50 14.15
C ARG A 555 16.53 -0.13 14.82
N HIS A 556 16.36 -0.08 16.13
CA HIS A 556 16.40 1.16 16.92
C HIS A 556 17.73 1.43 17.63
N ASP A 557 18.76 0.58 17.49
CA ASP A 557 20.02 0.82 18.19
C ASP A 557 20.72 2.07 17.66
N LEU A 558 21.23 2.91 18.55
CA LEU A 558 21.67 4.27 18.18
C LEU A 558 22.84 4.27 17.18
N ALA A 559 23.68 3.22 17.23
CA ALA A 559 24.76 2.94 16.29
C ALA A 559 24.29 2.32 14.95
N ALA A 560 22.99 2.11 14.76
CA ALA A 560 22.35 1.77 13.48
C ALA A 560 21.43 2.91 12.99
N ALA A 561 20.67 3.54 13.90
CA ALA A 561 19.80 4.68 13.56
C ALA A 561 20.58 5.94 13.13
N ALA A 562 21.77 6.19 13.69
CA ALA A 562 22.68 7.26 13.26
C ALA A 562 23.65 6.83 12.14
N ALA A 563 23.53 5.60 11.62
CA ALA A 563 24.50 5.00 10.71
C ALA A 563 24.10 5.03 9.24
N VAL A 564 22.81 5.01 8.94
CA VAL A 564 22.33 4.73 7.59
C VAL A 564 22.11 6.03 6.82
N SER A 565 23.08 6.41 5.98
CA SER A 565 22.99 7.67 5.23
C SER A 565 21.88 7.64 4.16
N ASP A 566 21.53 8.85 3.67
CA ASP A 566 20.51 9.08 2.65
C ASP A 566 20.63 8.16 1.43
N ASP A 567 21.86 7.79 1.02
CA ASP A 567 22.11 6.88 -0.09
C ASP A 567 21.55 5.47 0.14
N PHE A 568 21.71 4.91 1.35
CA PHE A 568 21.17 3.58 1.68
C PHE A 568 19.64 3.63 1.81
N VAL A 569 19.10 4.66 2.47
CA VAL A 569 17.63 4.85 2.58
C VAL A 569 17.02 4.98 1.18
N THR A 570 17.66 5.76 0.30
CA THR A 570 17.29 5.90 -1.11
C THR A 570 17.37 4.56 -1.83
N GLY A 571 18.46 3.82 -1.70
CA GLY A 571 18.63 2.50 -2.31
C GLY A 571 17.57 1.50 -1.88
N HIS A 572 17.30 1.40 -0.58
CA HIS A 572 16.29 0.52 0.00
C HIS A 572 14.89 0.85 -0.55
N PHE A 573 14.48 2.12 -0.44
CA PHE A 573 13.16 2.60 -0.87
C PHE A 573 12.94 2.38 -2.37
N HIS A 574 13.96 2.59 -3.20
CA HIS A 574 13.87 2.34 -4.63
C HIS A 574 13.80 0.85 -4.98
N LEU A 575 14.47 -0.04 -4.25
CA LEU A 575 14.31 -1.49 -4.48
C LEU A 575 12.92 -1.99 -4.04
N VAL A 576 12.46 -1.64 -2.83
CA VAL A 576 11.20 -2.16 -2.27
C VAL A 576 9.97 -1.56 -2.93
N MET A 577 9.94 -0.23 -3.09
CA MET A 577 8.72 0.48 -3.47
C MET A 577 8.84 1.13 -4.85
N GLY A 578 9.90 1.90 -5.11
CA GLY A 578 10.05 2.64 -6.37
C GLY A 578 10.02 1.72 -7.60
N VAL A 579 10.88 0.71 -7.63
CA VAL A 579 11.10 -0.13 -8.80
C VAL A 579 10.32 -1.45 -8.73
N ALA A 580 10.22 -2.13 -7.59
CA ALA A 580 9.42 -3.37 -7.54
C ALA A 580 7.95 -3.10 -7.89
N ALA A 581 7.30 -2.05 -7.34
CA ALA A 581 5.96 -1.66 -7.78
C ALA A 581 5.89 -1.35 -9.28
N THR A 582 6.89 -0.65 -9.84
CA THR A 582 7.01 -0.40 -11.28
C THR A 582 7.10 -1.72 -12.08
N PHE A 583 7.76 -2.75 -11.57
CA PHE A 583 7.79 -4.09 -12.19
C PHE A 583 6.41 -4.77 -12.15
N ALA A 584 5.64 -4.64 -11.05
CA ALA A 584 4.25 -5.13 -11.02
C ALA A 584 3.35 -4.36 -12.02
N ILE A 585 3.49 -3.04 -12.10
CA ILE A 585 2.76 -2.17 -13.03
C ILE A 585 3.07 -2.55 -14.49
N LEU A 586 4.34 -2.77 -14.83
CA LEU A 586 4.77 -3.22 -16.16
C LEU A 586 4.28 -4.64 -16.47
N GLY A 587 4.40 -5.58 -15.52
CA GLY A 587 3.88 -6.94 -15.69
C GLY A 587 2.37 -6.98 -15.93
N ALA A 588 1.62 -6.19 -15.16
CA ALA A 588 0.18 -6.01 -15.32
C ALA A 588 -0.17 -5.35 -16.67
N LEU A 589 0.63 -4.38 -17.12
CA LEU A 589 0.46 -3.75 -18.44
C LEU A 589 0.66 -4.78 -19.57
N PHE A 590 1.72 -5.57 -19.55
CA PHE A 590 1.94 -6.63 -20.57
C PHE A 590 0.82 -7.68 -20.56
N PHE A 591 0.27 -8.01 -19.40
CA PHE A 591 -0.86 -8.94 -19.27
C PHE A 591 -2.18 -8.36 -19.79
N TRP A 592 -2.54 -7.13 -19.41
CA TRP A 592 -3.82 -6.52 -19.78
C TRP A 592 -3.81 -5.68 -21.06
N PHE A 593 -2.67 -5.45 -21.73
CA PHE A 593 -2.62 -4.72 -23.02
C PHE A 593 -3.63 -5.24 -24.07
N PRO A 594 -3.89 -6.56 -24.21
CA PRO A 594 -4.97 -7.10 -25.03
C PRO A 594 -6.36 -6.60 -24.63
N LYS A 595 -6.64 -6.55 -23.33
CA LYS A 595 -7.94 -6.13 -22.79
C LYS A 595 -8.12 -4.60 -22.84
N LEU A 596 -7.04 -3.83 -22.70
CA LEU A 596 -7.03 -2.36 -22.81
C LEU A 596 -7.16 -1.87 -24.26
N PHE A 597 -6.48 -2.51 -25.22
CA PHE A 597 -6.29 -1.96 -26.59
C PHE A 597 -6.60 -2.95 -27.74
N GLY A 598 -7.04 -4.18 -27.45
CA GLY A 598 -7.34 -5.19 -28.47
C GLY A 598 -6.11 -5.74 -29.21
N ARG A 599 -4.90 -5.55 -28.66
CA ARG A 599 -3.62 -5.92 -29.30
C ARG A 599 -2.61 -6.53 -28.33
N ARG A 600 -1.58 -7.20 -28.83
CA ARG A 600 -0.42 -7.64 -28.02
C ARG A 600 0.74 -6.64 -28.08
N LEU A 601 1.49 -6.50 -26.98
CA LEU A 601 2.83 -5.88 -26.97
C LEU A 601 3.84 -6.82 -27.65
N ASN A 602 4.91 -6.27 -28.21
CA ASN A 602 5.99 -7.08 -28.79
C ASN A 602 6.79 -7.78 -27.68
N GLU A 603 6.70 -9.11 -27.61
CA GLU A 603 7.37 -9.94 -26.61
C GLU A 603 8.92 -9.88 -26.69
N PRO A 604 9.59 -10.05 -27.85
CA PRO A 604 11.05 -9.89 -27.94
C PRO A 604 11.58 -8.54 -27.41
N LEU A 605 10.94 -7.43 -27.78
CA LEU A 605 11.29 -6.09 -27.27
C LEU A 605 10.96 -5.94 -25.78
N GLY A 606 9.88 -6.58 -25.31
CA GLY A 606 9.52 -6.63 -23.89
C GLY A 606 10.55 -7.37 -23.04
N LYS A 607 11.07 -8.50 -23.54
CA LYS A 607 12.15 -9.26 -22.90
C LYS A 607 13.47 -8.49 -22.87
N LEU A 608 13.80 -7.75 -23.93
CA LEU A 608 14.96 -6.86 -23.96
C LEU A 608 14.83 -5.71 -22.94
N HIS A 609 13.67 -5.04 -22.91
CA HIS A 609 13.34 -4.01 -21.92
C HIS A 609 13.44 -4.53 -20.48
N PHE A 610 12.88 -5.71 -20.21
CA PHE A 610 12.98 -6.38 -18.91
C PHE A 610 14.44 -6.55 -18.48
N TRP A 611 15.29 -7.21 -19.30
CA TRP A 611 16.67 -7.52 -18.89
C TRP A 611 17.54 -6.28 -18.69
N LEU A 612 17.43 -5.28 -19.59
CA LEU A 612 18.17 -4.02 -19.46
C LEU A 612 17.73 -3.24 -18.22
N THR A 613 16.42 -3.21 -17.93
CA THR A 613 15.90 -2.55 -16.72
C THR A 613 16.33 -3.29 -15.46
N PHE A 614 16.19 -4.63 -15.43
CA PHE A 614 16.51 -5.46 -14.28
C PHE A 614 17.99 -5.37 -13.90
N ALA A 615 18.90 -5.53 -14.86
CA ALA A 615 20.34 -5.37 -14.62
C ALA A 615 20.69 -3.93 -14.22
N GLY A 616 20.17 -2.93 -14.95
CA GLY A 616 20.39 -1.51 -14.68
C GLY A 616 20.00 -1.11 -13.26
N VAL A 617 18.82 -1.52 -12.80
CA VAL A 617 18.29 -1.25 -11.45
C VAL A 617 19.22 -1.76 -10.34
N TYR A 618 19.78 -2.98 -10.47
CA TYR A 618 20.77 -3.46 -9.51
C TYR A 618 22.09 -2.66 -9.59
N CYS A 619 22.56 -2.34 -10.80
CA CYS A 619 23.74 -1.48 -11.00
C CYS A 619 23.55 -0.03 -10.51
N VAL A 620 22.31 0.43 -10.32
CA VAL A 620 22.01 1.75 -9.74
C VAL A 620 21.90 1.67 -8.22
N PHE A 621 20.97 0.86 -7.69
CA PHE A 621 20.58 0.95 -6.28
C PHE A 621 21.40 0.07 -5.33
N MET A 622 22.04 -1.00 -5.81
CA MET A 622 22.90 -1.81 -4.93
C MET A 622 24.21 -1.07 -4.56
N PRO A 623 24.89 -0.35 -5.48
CA PRO A 623 25.97 0.55 -5.12
C PRO A 623 25.56 1.65 -4.14
N MET A 624 24.30 2.12 -4.13
CA MET A 624 23.84 3.11 -3.16
C MET A 624 23.74 2.55 -1.72
N HIS A 625 23.34 1.28 -1.55
CA HIS A 625 23.44 0.62 -0.25
C HIS A 625 24.90 0.55 0.21
N TRP A 626 25.82 0.18 -0.68
CA TRP A 626 27.24 0.12 -0.36
C TRP A 626 27.81 1.51 -0.01
N LEU A 627 27.41 2.54 -0.75
CA LEU A 627 27.80 3.92 -0.52
C LEU A 627 27.35 4.43 0.85
N GLY A 628 26.14 4.05 1.28
CA GLY A 628 25.66 4.38 2.63
C GLY A 628 26.39 3.64 3.75
N LEU A 629 26.79 2.39 3.54
CA LEU A 629 27.63 1.65 4.50
C LEU A 629 29.06 2.21 4.58
N ILE A 630 29.62 2.73 3.47
CA ILE A 630 30.89 3.48 3.48
C ILE A 630 30.70 4.85 4.16
N ALA A 631 29.57 5.52 3.95
CA ALA A 631 29.28 6.78 4.62
C ALA A 631 29.16 6.61 6.14
N HIS A 632 28.67 5.47 6.62
CA HIS A 632 28.67 5.12 8.04
C HIS A 632 30.09 5.02 8.62
N SER A 633 30.99 4.26 7.98
CA SER A 633 32.29 3.91 8.58
C SER A 633 33.19 5.12 8.84
N ARG A 634 32.92 6.26 8.19
CA ARG A 634 33.52 7.59 8.46
C ARG A 634 33.32 8.11 9.88
N VAL A 635 32.34 7.59 10.63
CA VAL A 635 32.14 7.96 12.04
C VAL A 635 33.23 7.32 12.94
N SER A 636 33.99 6.34 12.43
CA SER A 636 35.24 5.90 13.08
C SER A 636 36.39 6.87 12.75
N PRO A 637 37.17 7.38 13.74
CA PRO A 637 38.04 8.55 13.53
C PRO A 637 39.17 8.45 12.49
N ASN A 638 39.48 7.26 11.98
CA ASN A 638 40.71 6.98 11.20
C ASN A 638 40.43 6.63 9.72
N GLY A 639 39.21 6.86 9.22
CA GLY A 639 38.79 6.41 7.88
C GLY A 639 39.01 7.42 6.76
N ASP A 640 40.01 7.21 5.91
CA ASP A 640 40.32 8.04 4.73
C ASP A 640 39.34 7.83 3.54
N THR A 641 38.06 7.61 3.85
CA THR A 641 37.02 7.20 2.88
C THR A 641 36.16 8.35 2.39
N THR A 642 36.53 9.60 2.70
CA THR A 642 35.80 10.83 2.35
C THR A 642 35.65 11.00 0.83
N SER A 643 36.73 10.75 0.09
CA SER A 643 36.82 10.79 -1.38
C SER A 643 35.79 9.90 -2.09
N ILE A 644 35.40 8.77 -1.50
CA ILE A 644 34.59 7.74 -2.18
C ILE A 644 33.11 8.15 -2.36
N ALA A 645 32.55 8.99 -1.49
CA ALA A 645 31.18 9.52 -1.66
C ALA A 645 31.10 11.04 -1.82
N ALA A 646 32.23 11.71 -2.02
CA ALA A 646 32.21 13.09 -2.50
C ALA A 646 31.47 13.17 -3.85
N PRO A 647 30.68 14.22 -4.12
CA PRO A 647 30.11 14.44 -5.46
C PRO A 647 31.21 14.40 -6.53
N GLY A 648 30.93 13.75 -7.66
CA GLY A 648 31.91 13.46 -8.70
C GLY A 648 32.89 12.30 -8.41
N SER A 649 32.68 11.51 -7.35
CA SER A 649 33.43 10.26 -7.18
C SER A 649 33.13 9.23 -8.28
N SER A 650 34.01 8.24 -8.42
CA SER A 650 33.90 7.17 -9.43
C SER A 650 32.61 6.35 -9.27
N ILE A 651 32.12 6.12 -8.05
CA ILE A 651 30.87 5.38 -7.79
C ILE A 651 29.63 6.22 -8.10
N HIS A 652 29.60 7.53 -7.82
CA HIS A 652 28.52 8.42 -8.28
C HIS A 652 28.48 8.53 -9.81
N THR A 653 29.65 8.54 -10.44
CA THR A 653 29.79 8.49 -11.91
C THR A 653 29.25 7.17 -12.47
N PHE A 654 29.64 6.02 -11.90
CA PHE A 654 29.13 4.71 -12.28
C PHE A 654 27.61 4.60 -12.15
N ILE A 655 27.05 5.02 -11.01
CA ILE A 655 25.59 5.05 -10.77
C ILE A 655 24.90 5.90 -11.84
N THR A 656 25.47 7.04 -12.23
CA THR A 656 24.88 7.93 -13.24
C THR A 656 24.92 7.34 -14.65
N VAL A 657 25.99 6.61 -15.01
CA VAL A 657 26.06 5.82 -16.26
C VAL A 657 25.04 4.67 -16.25
N ALA A 658 24.90 3.97 -15.13
CA ALA A 658 23.88 2.91 -14.98
C ALA A 658 22.45 3.47 -15.08
N ILE A 659 22.19 4.69 -14.57
CA ILE A 659 20.91 5.38 -14.74
C ILE A 659 20.66 5.74 -16.20
N LEU A 660 21.64 6.27 -16.93
CA LEU A 660 21.51 6.55 -18.36
C LEU A 660 21.10 5.30 -19.18
N LEU A 661 21.72 4.16 -18.90
CA LEU A 661 21.35 2.87 -19.52
C LEU A 661 19.95 2.39 -19.10
N THR A 662 19.58 2.58 -17.84
CA THR A 662 18.25 2.21 -17.31
C THR A 662 17.14 3.09 -17.89
N VAL A 663 17.39 4.37 -18.12
CA VAL A 663 16.48 5.32 -18.79
C VAL A 663 16.35 4.98 -20.28
N PHE A 664 17.45 4.63 -20.96
CA PHE A 664 17.41 4.14 -22.34
C PHE A 664 16.50 2.91 -22.49
N ALA A 665 16.54 1.97 -21.53
CA ALA A 665 15.62 0.83 -21.50
C ALA A 665 14.14 1.25 -21.44
N GLN A 666 13.80 2.34 -20.75
CA GLN A 666 12.42 2.86 -20.73
C GLN A 666 12.04 3.55 -22.05
N GLY A 667 13.02 4.06 -22.80
CA GLY A 667 12.84 4.47 -24.19
C GLY A 667 12.46 3.30 -25.11
N LEU A 668 13.11 2.14 -24.96
CA LEU A 668 12.74 0.91 -25.68
C LEU A 668 11.32 0.45 -25.35
N PHE A 669 10.91 0.57 -24.07
CA PHE A 669 9.52 0.33 -23.66
C PHE A 669 8.54 1.28 -24.35
N LEU A 670 8.81 2.59 -24.38
CA LEU A 670 7.94 3.57 -25.04
C LEU A 670 7.80 3.29 -26.54
N ILE A 671 8.89 2.91 -27.21
CA ILE A 671 8.89 2.49 -28.62
C ILE A 671 8.02 1.23 -28.81
N ASN A 672 8.18 0.21 -27.96
CA ASN A 672 7.37 -1.01 -28.01
C ASN A 672 5.88 -0.72 -27.79
N PHE A 673 5.56 0.08 -26.76
CA PHE A 673 4.21 0.49 -26.41
C PHE A 673 3.51 1.25 -27.55
N LEU A 674 4.15 2.30 -28.08
CA LEU A 674 3.59 3.11 -29.17
C LEU A 674 3.49 2.33 -30.49
N TRP A 675 4.51 1.52 -30.84
CA TRP A 675 4.42 0.63 -32.00
C TRP A 675 3.22 -0.32 -31.85
N SER A 676 3.14 -1.03 -30.73
CA SER A 676 2.13 -2.06 -30.49
C SER A 676 0.72 -1.50 -30.44
N LEU A 677 0.52 -0.28 -29.94
CA LEU A 677 -0.77 0.41 -29.93
C LEU A 677 -1.35 0.61 -31.35
N PHE A 678 -0.51 1.03 -32.31
CA PHE A 678 -0.96 1.30 -33.69
C PHE A 678 -0.82 0.10 -34.65
N ARG A 679 0.24 -0.70 -34.48
CA ARG A 679 0.67 -1.76 -35.41
C ARG A 679 0.87 -3.14 -34.78
N GLY A 680 0.58 -3.31 -33.48
CA GLY A 680 0.67 -4.62 -32.81
C GLY A 680 -0.37 -5.62 -33.32
N GLU A 681 -0.09 -6.91 -33.14
CA GLU A 681 -1.01 -8.01 -33.50
C GLU A 681 -2.37 -7.80 -32.83
N LYS A 682 -3.46 -7.85 -33.60
CA LYS A 682 -4.83 -7.78 -33.06
C LYS A 682 -5.21 -9.09 -32.39
N VAL A 683 -5.85 -9.01 -31.23
CA VAL A 683 -6.36 -10.19 -30.50
C VAL A 683 -7.85 -10.35 -30.79
N VAL A 684 -8.23 -11.49 -31.37
CA VAL A 684 -9.64 -11.85 -31.67
C VAL A 684 -10.26 -12.64 -30.51
N GLU A 685 -9.45 -13.32 -29.71
CA GLU A 685 -9.87 -14.15 -28.58
C GLU A 685 -10.19 -13.30 -27.33
N CYS A 686 -11.31 -13.57 -26.66
CA CYS A 686 -11.69 -12.88 -25.41
C CYS A 686 -10.69 -13.11 -24.26
N ASN A 687 -10.04 -14.28 -24.26
CA ASN A 687 -9.17 -14.80 -23.18
C ASN A 687 -7.82 -15.34 -23.70
N PRO A 688 -6.94 -14.49 -24.27
CA PRO A 688 -5.67 -14.91 -24.90
C PRO A 688 -4.65 -15.55 -23.96
N TRP A 689 -4.91 -15.56 -22.64
CA TRP A 689 -4.05 -16.14 -21.61
C TRP A 689 -4.68 -17.36 -20.91
N ARG A 690 -5.90 -17.76 -21.30
CA ARG A 690 -6.70 -18.81 -20.63
C ARG A 690 -6.75 -18.58 -19.11
N ALA A 691 -7.01 -17.35 -18.71
CA ALA A 691 -7.16 -16.94 -17.32
C ALA A 691 -8.56 -17.32 -16.78
N THR A 692 -8.68 -17.40 -15.45
CA THR A 692 -9.86 -17.91 -14.73
C THR A 692 -10.85 -16.83 -14.30
N THR A 693 -10.45 -15.57 -14.24
CA THR A 693 -11.25 -14.45 -13.69
C THR A 693 -12.21 -13.80 -14.70
N LEU A 694 -13.17 -13.04 -14.19
CA LEU A 694 -14.31 -12.54 -14.96
C LEU A 694 -13.99 -11.53 -16.07
N GLU A 695 -12.90 -10.75 -15.99
CA GLU A 695 -12.58 -9.76 -17.04
C GLU A 695 -12.22 -10.41 -18.39
N TRP A 696 -11.98 -11.72 -18.40
CA TRP A 696 -11.65 -12.51 -19.58
C TRP A 696 -12.86 -13.23 -20.20
N SER A 697 -14.08 -13.09 -19.67
CA SER A 697 -15.31 -13.55 -20.35
C SER A 697 -15.81 -12.57 -21.41
N VAL A 698 -15.62 -11.27 -21.19
CA VAL A 698 -15.98 -10.20 -22.13
C VAL A 698 -14.95 -10.05 -23.25
N SER A 699 -15.28 -9.29 -24.31
CA SER A 699 -14.38 -9.04 -25.46
C SER A 699 -13.10 -8.28 -25.09
N SER A 700 -12.23 -8.08 -26.07
CA SER A 700 -10.93 -7.39 -25.93
C SER A 700 -10.77 -6.32 -27.04
N PRO A 701 -11.05 -5.03 -26.77
CA PRO A 701 -11.52 -4.44 -25.51
C PRO A 701 -12.96 -4.83 -25.13
N PRO A 702 -13.39 -4.58 -23.87
CA PRO A 702 -14.79 -4.72 -23.46
C PRO A 702 -15.73 -3.80 -24.25
N PRO A 703 -17.02 -4.15 -24.38
CA PRO A 703 -18.04 -3.26 -24.92
C PRO A 703 -18.45 -2.20 -23.88
N ALA A 704 -19.28 -1.23 -24.27
CA ALA A 704 -19.85 -0.27 -23.32
C ALA A 704 -20.76 -0.95 -22.28
N ASP A 705 -21.44 -2.04 -22.65
CA ASP A 705 -22.43 -2.74 -21.83
C ASP A 705 -21.82 -3.87 -20.95
N ASP A 706 -20.49 -3.98 -20.95
CA ASP A 706 -19.66 -5.04 -20.35
C ASP A 706 -20.17 -6.48 -20.54
N PHE A 707 -21.04 -6.94 -19.64
CA PHE A 707 -21.59 -8.29 -19.60
C PHE A 707 -22.91 -8.45 -20.39
N GLY A 708 -23.43 -7.38 -20.99
CA GLY A 708 -24.62 -7.41 -21.83
C GLY A 708 -25.93 -7.52 -21.04
N ALA A 709 -26.89 -8.32 -21.52
CA ALA A 709 -28.24 -8.37 -20.94
C ALA A 709 -28.34 -9.14 -19.61
N THR A 710 -27.39 -10.03 -19.31
CA THR A 710 -27.43 -10.92 -18.14
C THR A 710 -26.17 -10.80 -17.31
N ASP A 711 -26.30 -10.48 -16.02
CA ASP A 711 -25.14 -10.40 -15.11
C ASP A 711 -24.50 -11.79 -14.91
N PRO A 712 -23.17 -11.89 -14.82
CA PRO A 712 -22.48 -13.18 -14.69
C PRO A 712 -22.76 -13.82 -13.32
N VAL A 713 -22.86 -15.15 -13.26
CA VAL A 713 -23.00 -15.90 -11.99
C VAL A 713 -21.68 -16.56 -11.63
N VAL A 714 -21.20 -16.36 -10.40
CA VAL A 714 -19.90 -16.87 -9.94
C VAL A 714 -20.07 -18.16 -9.13
N TYR A 715 -19.58 -19.26 -9.69
CA TYR A 715 -19.70 -20.58 -9.08
C TYR A 715 -18.51 -20.95 -8.19
N ARG A 716 -17.34 -20.33 -8.38
CA ARG A 716 -16.04 -20.86 -7.93
C ARG A 716 -15.00 -19.80 -7.55
N GLY A 717 -13.84 -20.25 -7.06
CA GLY A 717 -12.72 -19.38 -6.69
C GLY A 717 -12.00 -18.77 -7.89
N ALA A 718 -11.19 -17.72 -7.65
CA ALA A 718 -10.58 -16.92 -8.71
C ALA A 718 -9.41 -17.60 -9.46
N TYR A 719 -8.87 -18.70 -8.92
CA TYR A 719 -7.61 -19.32 -9.40
C TYR A 719 -7.71 -20.84 -9.62
N GLU A 720 -8.86 -21.34 -10.10
CA GLU A 720 -9.06 -22.78 -10.39
C GLU A 720 -8.33 -23.21 -11.69
N PHE A 721 -7.01 -23.32 -11.60
CA PHE A 721 -6.14 -23.96 -12.58
C PHE A 721 -5.83 -25.41 -12.21
N SER A 722 -5.56 -26.26 -13.21
CA SER A 722 -5.19 -27.68 -13.04
C SER A 722 -6.13 -28.46 -12.09
N ALA A 723 -7.45 -28.27 -12.24
CA ALA A 723 -8.45 -28.94 -11.40
C ALA A 723 -8.54 -30.44 -11.75
N PRO A 724 -8.45 -31.39 -10.78
CA PRO A 724 -8.32 -32.83 -11.09
C PRO A 724 -9.45 -33.46 -11.92
N ASP A 725 -10.66 -32.92 -11.80
CA ASP A 725 -11.86 -33.45 -12.48
C ASP A 725 -12.15 -32.77 -13.84
N ALA A 726 -11.40 -31.72 -14.20
CA ALA A 726 -11.60 -30.96 -15.44
C ALA A 726 -10.68 -31.45 -16.57
N ALA A 727 -11.18 -31.43 -17.81
CA ALA A 727 -10.39 -31.78 -18.99
C ALA A 727 -9.38 -30.67 -19.38
N ASP A 728 -9.75 -29.41 -19.15
CA ASP A 728 -8.91 -28.24 -19.41
C ASP A 728 -8.06 -27.85 -18.19
N ASP A 729 -6.91 -27.19 -18.44
CA ASP A 729 -5.96 -26.76 -17.41
C ASP A 729 -6.40 -25.51 -16.62
N PHE A 730 -7.62 -25.02 -16.86
CA PHE A 730 -8.25 -23.87 -16.19
C PHE A 730 -9.77 -23.97 -16.22
N VAL A 731 -10.44 -23.44 -15.19
CA VAL A 731 -11.91 -23.38 -15.12
C VAL A 731 -12.37 -21.96 -14.77
N PRO A 732 -12.90 -21.18 -15.74
CA PRO A 732 -13.36 -19.81 -15.51
C PRO A 732 -14.47 -19.66 -14.46
N GLN A 733 -14.47 -18.54 -13.73
CA GLN A 733 -15.38 -18.28 -12.61
C GLN A 733 -16.88 -18.33 -12.95
N HIS A 734 -17.23 -18.03 -14.21
CA HIS A 734 -18.60 -17.88 -14.69
C HIS A 734 -19.23 -19.16 -15.28
N LEU A 735 -18.45 -20.21 -15.56
CA LEU A 735 -19.00 -21.45 -16.14
C LEU A 735 -19.77 -22.24 -15.09
N ALA A 736 -21.00 -22.66 -15.40
CA ALA A 736 -21.77 -23.52 -14.50
C ALA A 736 -21.05 -24.87 -14.30
N PRO A 737 -21.17 -25.53 -13.13
CA PRO A 737 -20.54 -26.83 -12.87
C PRO A 737 -20.91 -27.94 -13.88
N GLU A 738 -22.09 -27.82 -14.50
CA GLU A 738 -22.61 -28.71 -15.54
C GLU A 738 -21.95 -28.49 -16.92
N GLN A 739 -21.42 -27.29 -17.17
CA GLN A 739 -20.73 -26.90 -18.41
C GLN A 739 -19.23 -27.21 -18.37
N VAL A 740 -18.68 -27.60 -17.22
CA VAL A 740 -17.27 -27.97 -17.10
C VAL A 740 -17.05 -29.33 -17.76
N VAL A 741 -16.29 -29.35 -18.85
CA VAL A 741 -15.89 -30.60 -19.52
C VAL A 741 -15.05 -31.42 -18.54
N LYS A 742 -15.55 -32.60 -18.18
CA LYS A 742 -14.88 -33.49 -17.22
C LYS A 742 -13.75 -34.25 -17.89
N ALA A 743 -12.66 -34.47 -17.18
CA ALA A 743 -11.59 -35.35 -17.64
C ALA A 743 -12.14 -36.77 -17.89
N ARG A 744 -11.79 -37.39 -19.02
CA ARG A 744 -12.01 -38.83 -19.21
C ARG A 744 -11.25 -39.59 -18.13
N LYS A 745 -11.92 -40.52 -17.47
CA LYS A 745 -11.27 -41.43 -16.54
C LYS A 745 -10.41 -42.41 -17.35
N ALA A 746 -9.15 -42.59 -16.97
CA ALA A 746 -8.29 -43.59 -17.58
C ALA A 746 -8.87 -44.99 -17.29
N GLY A 747 -9.54 -45.56 -18.29
CA GLY A 747 -10.44 -46.71 -18.15
C GLY A 747 -11.66 -46.66 -19.09
N GLU A 748 -11.96 -45.49 -19.67
CA GLU A 748 -12.95 -45.22 -20.75
C GLU A 748 -12.30 -44.69 -22.04
#